data_AF-A0AAE2V8Q1-F1
#
_entry.id   AF-A0AAE2V8Q1-F1
#
_cell.length_a   1.000
_cell.length_b   1.000
_cell.length_c   1.000
_cell.angle_alpha   90.00
_cell.angle_beta   90.00
_cell.angle_gamma   90.00
#
_symmetry.space_group_name_H-M   'P 1'
#
loop_
_entity.id
_entity.type
_entity.pdbx_description
1 polymer ?
#
loop_
_entity_poly.entity_id
_entity_poly.type
_entity_poly.pdbx_seq_one_letter_code
_entity_poly.pdbx_strand_id
1 'polypeptide(L)'
;MNSLAPTHRKTKLSFLALSLLCISPLTAEPGDKIYQKGFLSKDEALKSIELKDGYRLELVLSEPHIHEPVAMAWDGNGVLYVVQMRTYMQDADATGEKKPESLISRHEDTDGDGVYDQHSVFIDNLKLPRMVLPLDDRVMVGVTDTLDLWNYRDTDGDGVADEKVKIYEGGRRGGNMEHQPSGLVWNLDNWIYLTYEAKRYRFTDGKLEVQKLPRGGGQWGLSQDDAGRLYYSTAGGEKPALYFQQPIAYGALNLSGQEEPGFRTVYPIAEVPDVQGGKRRVGPNGGLNNFTGVAGQSIYRGDRLPADLKGDLLIPEPVGRLIRQVEVDRENGKSVLRNVHPKSEFIRSRDINFRPVWTATSPDGALMILDMHRGIIQQGNWTRPKSYLRGIIDKWGLDKNIGKGRLYQLVHDSYKPDRQPRMLEESTAELVAHLSHPNGWWRDTAQKLIILRSDRESVVPALEKLLSDGQSDLGRLHALWTLEGMGKLSPENVVTALKDTSSLVRSSAVRCAEPYLLSEKPEVIKALTSSPAMKSDIEMVIQTFNSINTSGTVSPVLLGFRDKIAEHFQDNETISALAQAQRSEFADKQAELKQKKLGAAFSKSMKRGKVIYQQLCFSCHGNDGKGTPMPGQEGEKLAPSFVGSARVLGRGGESTIRTLLHGLTGDLDGREYEGLMVAMANNDDLWIADVANYIRNSFGNQADFVRAENVAVLRKEHSSRKKPWTQKELEALEPQPLTNKKKWKLSASHKSKDLKLAVDGNPKSRYTTGAGQEPGMWIQIEFPKETELDAIVLDSQRSARDFPRGYQVQVSANGRQWSQALASGTGKNPITNISLPAGTKGRFVRITQTGKIKNLFWSIHEIEIYGN
;
A
#
# COMPACT_ATOMS: atom_id res chain seq x y z
N MET A 1 63.11 31.16 -32.37
CA MET A 1 63.78 32.48 -32.40
C MET A 1 62.72 33.56 -32.52
N ASN A 2 62.61 34.40 -31.49
CA ASN A 2 62.04 35.76 -31.35
C ASN A 2 61.04 36.27 -32.42
N SER A 3 59.75 36.48 -32.12
CA SER A 3 59.13 37.60 -31.37
C SER A 3 59.24 38.97 -32.07
N LEU A 4 58.11 39.55 -32.50
CA LEU A 4 57.49 40.75 -31.90
C LEU A 4 56.19 41.17 -32.66
N ALA A 5 55.19 41.59 -31.87
CA ALA A 5 53.79 41.93 -32.21
C ALA A 5 53.61 43.46 -32.49
N PRO A 6 52.45 44.13 -32.25
CA PRO A 6 51.00 43.86 -32.49
C PRO A 6 50.30 45.04 -33.24
N THR A 7 49.02 44.94 -33.63
CA THR A 7 48.15 46.14 -33.80
C THR A 7 46.66 45.89 -33.50
N HIS A 8 46.03 46.99 -33.07
CA HIS A 8 44.73 47.15 -32.44
C HIS A 8 43.63 47.66 -33.41
N ARG A 9 42.36 47.47 -32.99
CA ARG A 9 41.19 48.41 -33.05
C ARG A 9 40.15 48.35 -34.20
N LYS A 10 38.90 48.23 -33.70
CA LYS A 10 37.67 49.04 -33.94
C LYS A 10 36.74 48.74 -35.12
N THR A 11 35.48 48.44 -34.75
CA THR A 11 34.19 48.98 -35.27
C THR A 11 33.05 48.35 -34.46
N LYS A 12 31.90 48.96 -34.13
CA LYS A 12 31.37 50.33 -34.04
C LYS A 12 30.06 50.20 -33.23
N LEU A 13 29.79 51.12 -32.30
CA LEU A 13 28.48 51.29 -31.66
C LEU A 13 27.51 51.97 -32.66
N SER A 14 26.24 51.59 -32.64
CA SER A 14 25.13 52.44 -33.10
C SER A 14 23.87 52.15 -32.27
N PHE A 15 23.22 53.24 -31.86
CA PHE A 15 22.16 53.33 -30.87
C PHE A 15 20.77 52.95 -31.41
N LEU A 16 19.98 52.34 -30.51
CA LEU A 16 18.53 52.42 -30.30
C LEU A 16 17.59 52.72 -31.49
N ALA A 17 16.77 51.71 -31.83
CA ALA A 17 15.41 51.89 -32.32
C ALA A 17 14.46 51.05 -31.46
N LEU A 18 13.58 51.74 -30.74
CA LEU A 18 12.47 51.18 -29.97
C LEU A 18 11.52 50.48 -30.96
N SER A 19 11.41 49.15 -30.91
CA SER A 19 10.43 48.39 -31.68
C SER A 19 9.62 47.51 -30.72
N LEU A 20 8.34 47.86 -30.58
CA LEU A 20 7.31 46.97 -30.07
C LEU A 20 7.24 45.73 -30.98
N LEU A 21 7.59 44.57 -30.46
CA LEU A 21 7.19 43.26 -30.98
C LEU A 21 6.38 42.59 -29.86
N CYS A 22 5.06 42.74 -29.90
CA CYS A 22 4.14 41.76 -30.48
C CYS A 22 4.36 40.34 -29.94
N ILE A 23 3.67 40.08 -28.82
CA ILE A 23 2.84 38.89 -28.56
C ILE A 23 3.57 37.57 -28.81
N SER A 24 4.10 37.00 -27.73
CA SER A 24 4.31 35.56 -27.56
C SER A 24 3.11 34.79 -28.13
N PRO A 25 3.28 33.66 -28.85
CA PRO A 25 2.13 32.82 -29.11
C PRO A 25 1.59 32.40 -27.74
N LEU A 26 0.35 32.80 -27.43
CA LEU A 26 -0.45 32.08 -26.44
C LEU A 26 -0.59 30.66 -27.01
N THR A 27 0.38 29.80 -26.73
CA THR A 27 0.16 28.36 -26.81
C THR A 27 -0.96 28.08 -25.84
N ALA A 28 -2.11 27.61 -26.33
CA ALA A 28 -3.25 27.28 -25.49
C ALA A 28 -2.79 26.39 -24.32
N GLU A 29 -3.36 26.59 -23.12
CA GLU A 29 -2.98 25.77 -21.97
C GLU A 29 -3.30 24.29 -22.28
N PRO A 30 -2.49 23.34 -21.77
CA PRO A 30 -2.74 21.93 -21.99
C PRO A 30 -4.19 21.53 -21.62
N GLY A 31 -4.90 20.92 -22.56
CA GLY A 31 -6.31 20.53 -22.42
C GLY A 31 -7.36 21.60 -22.74
N ASP A 32 -6.98 22.69 -23.42
CA ASP A 32 -7.93 23.67 -23.98
C ASP A 32 -8.62 23.21 -25.26
N LYS A 33 -7.94 22.39 -26.06
CA LYS A 33 -8.52 21.82 -27.27
C LYS A 33 -9.19 20.47 -26.97
N ILE A 34 -10.52 20.46 -26.98
CA ILE A 34 -11.30 19.21 -26.91
C ILE A 34 -11.29 18.58 -28.31
N TYR A 35 -10.52 17.48 -28.47
CA TYR A 35 -10.41 16.76 -29.74
C TYR A 35 -11.35 15.54 -29.84
N GLN A 36 -11.95 15.13 -28.73
CA GLN A 36 -12.92 14.05 -28.67
C GLN A 36 -14.05 14.40 -27.69
N LYS A 37 -15.29 14.09 -28.08
CA LYS A 37 -16.45 14.07 -27.20
C LYS A 37 -17.16 12.74 -27.37
N GLY A 38 -17.72 12.19 -26.28
CA GLY A 38 -18.38 10.91 -26.35
C GLY A 38 -17.43 9.74 -26.62
N PHE A 39 -18.00 8.66 -27.13
CA PHE A 39 -17.28 7.46 -27.51
C PHE A 39 -16.96 7.46 -29.00
N LEU A 40 -15.79 6.93 -29.35
CA LEU A 40 -15.49 6.50 -30.71
C LEU A 40 -16.27 5.22 -31.04
N SER A 41 -16.48 4.95 -32.33
CA SER A 41 -16.88 3.60 -32.76
C SER A 41 -15.82 2.55 -32.39
N LYS A 42 -16.18 1.26 -32.43
CA LYS A 42 -15.25 0.17 -32.13
C LYS A 42 -14.01 0.23 -33.05
N ASP A 43 -14.23 0.46 -34.35
CA ASP A 43 -13.17 0.55 -35.35
C ASP A 43 -12.29 1.81 -35.18
N GLU A 44 -12.89 2.97 -34.94
CA GLU A 44 -12.14 4.22 -34.73
C GLU A 44 -11.27 4.15 -33.47
N ALA A 45 -11.80 3.55 -32.40
CA ALA A 45 -11.04 3.35 -31.18
C ALA A 45 -9.86 2.40 -31.39
N LEU A 46 -10.04 1.28 -32.11
CA LEU A 46 -8.92 0.39 -32.47
C LEU A 46 -7.86 1.13 -33.30
N LYS A 47 -8.28 1.95 -34.28
CA LYS A 47 -7.37 2.78 -35.08
C LYS A 47 -6.65 3.88 -34.29
N SER A 48 -7.15 4.22 -33.09
CA SER A 48 -6.54 5.23 -32.22
C SER A 48 -5.42 4.67 -31.34
N ILE A 49 -5.21 3.35 -31.35
CA ILE A 49 -4.23 2.64 -30.54
C ILE A 49 -2.93 2.48 -31.34
N GLU A 50 -1.82 2.89 -30.73
CA GLU A 50 -0.45 2.64 -31.20
C GLU A 50 0.09 1.36 -30.58
N LEU A 51 0.65 0.49 -31.43
CA LEU A 51 1.27 -0.81 -31.10
C LEU A 51 2.59 -0.94 -31.86
N LYS A 52 3.48 -1.83 -31.39
CA LYS A 52 4.67 -2.25 -32.12
C LYS A 52 4.27 -3.03 -33.38
N ASP A 53 5.07 -2.89 -34.45
CA ASP A 53 4.89 -3.66 -35.68
C ASP A 53 4.76 -5.17 -35.40
N GLY A 54 3.87 -5.82 -36.15
CA GLY A 54 3.53 -7.23 -36.00
C GLY A 54 2.48 -7.53 -34.93
N TYR A 55 2.20 -6.60 -34.01
CA TYR A 55 1.13 -6.75 -33.02
C TYR A 55 -0.17 -6.08 -33.49
N ARG A 56 -1.30 -6.70 -33.14
CA ARG A 56 -2.64 -6.12 -33.31
C ARG A 56 -3.54 -6.50 -32.14
N LEU A 57 -4.58 -5.69 -31.92
CA LEU A 57 -5.65 -6.00 -30.97
C LEU A 57 -6.88 -6.51 -31.73
N GLU A 58 -7.42 -7.64 -31.29
CA GLU A 58 -8.67 -8.20 -31.76
C GLU A 58 -9.74 -7.99 -30.67
N LEU A 59 -10.92 -7.49 -31.06
CA LEU A 59 -12.00 -7.25 -30.11
C LEU A 59 -12.77 -8.56 -29.87
N VAL A 60 -12.70 -9.08 -28.66
CA VAL A 60 -13.27 -10.39 -28.27
C VAL A 60 -14.66 -10.25 -27.68
N LEU A 61 -14.85 -9.31 -26.74
CA LEU A 61 -16.15 -9.01 -26.13
C LEU A 61 -16.35 -7.51 -26.00
N SER A 62 -17.60 -7.08 -26.13
CA SER A 62 -18.03 -5.69 -25.94
C SER A 62 -19.53 -5.64 -25.64
N GLU A 63 -20.13 -4.45 -25.66
CA GLU A 63 -21.58 -4.30 -25.51
C GLU A 63 -22.31 -5.01 -26.68
N PRO A 64 -23.46 -5.66 -26.41
CA PRO A 64 -24.24 -5.62 -25.16
C PRO A 64 -23.84 -6.66 -24.08
N HIS A 65 -22.80 -7.46 -24.28
CA HIS A 65 -22.48 -8.58 -23.39
C HIS A 65 -21.73 -8.17 -22.12
N ILE A 66 -20.84 -7.19 -22.23
CA ILE A 66 -20.07 -6.66 -21.08
C ILE A 66 -20.17 -5.14 -20.99
N HIS A 67 -20.22 -4.63 -19.75
CA HIS A 67 -20.27 -3.21 -19.42
C HIS A 67 -19.36 -2.94 -18.23
N GLU A 68 -18.51 -1.91 -18.33
CA GLU A 68 -17.60 -1.44 -17.27
C GLU A 68 -16.85 -2.59 -16.56
N PRO A 69 -16.17 -3.47 -17.32
CA PRO A 69 -15.50 -4.64 -16.78
C PRO A 69 -14.20 -4.26 -16.04
N VAL A 70 -13.86 -5.01 -14.99
CA VAL A 70 -12.77 -4.64 -14.07
C VAL A 70 -11.83 -5.78 -13.67
N ALA A 71 -12.26 -7.03 -13.81
CA ALA A 71 -11.46 -8.23 -13.59
C ALA A 71 -12.03 -9.39 -14.39
N MET A 72 -11.19 -10.40 -14.68
CA MET A 72 -11.61 -11.60 -15.40
C MET A 72 -10.77 -12.82 -15.00
N ALA A 73 -11.33 -14.02 -15.17
CA ALA A 73 -10.63 -15.29 -14.99
C ALA A 73 -11.32 -16.43 -15.78
N TRP A 74 -10.57 -17.49 -16.06
CA TRP A 74 -11.06 -18.70 -16.73
C TRP A 74 -11.15 -19.90 -15.79
N ASP A 75 -12.13 -20.77 -15.99
CA ASP A 75 -12.14 -22.11 -15.39
C ASP A 75 -11.32 -23.13 -16.19
N GLY A 76 -11.29 -24.39 -15.74
CA GLY A 76 -10.51 -25.45 -16.39
C GLY A 76 -10.85 -25.74 -17.85
N ASN A 77 -11.98 -25.26 -18.34
CA ASN A 77 -12.46 -25.47 -19.71
C ASN A 77 -12.41 -24.19 -20.55
N GLY A 78 -11.81 -23.12 -20.01
CA GLY A 78 -11.71 -21.86 -20.73
C GLY A 78 -13.02 -21.07 -20.76
N VAL A 79 -13.98 -21.39 -19.91
CA VAL A 79 -15.15 -20.52 -19.70
C VAL A 79 -14.68 -19.27 -18.98
N LEU A 80 -15.01 -18.11 -19.55
CA LEU A 80 -14.57 -16.80 -19.08
C LEU A 80 -15.61 -16.17 -18.14
N TYR A 81 -15.17 -15.79 -16.95
CA TYR A 81 -15.95 -14.99 -16.00
C TYR A 81 -15.47 -13.54 -16.03
N VAL A 82 -16.37 -12.58 -16.22
CA VAL A 82 -16.05 -11.13 -16.28
C VAL A 82 -16.79 -10.38 -15.18
N VAL A 83 -16.03 -9.68 -14.34
CA VAL A 83 -16.54 -8.84 -13.24
C VAL A 83 -16.87 -7.46 -13.77
N GLN A 84 -18.10 -6.97 -13.55
CA GLN A 84 -18.62 -5.73 -14.11
C GLN A 84 -19.06 -4.75 -13.00
N MET A 85 -18.55 -3.52 -13.01
CA MET A 85 -18.83 -2.48 -11.99
C MET A 85 -19.83 -1.42 -12.46
N ARG A 86 -21.07 -1.84 -12.74
CA ARG A 86 -22.10 -1.02 -13.40
C ARG A 86 -22.62 0.20 -12.63
N THR A 87 -22.26 0.33 -11.36
CA THR A 87 -22.65 1.49 -10.53
C THR A 87 -21.48 2.44 -10.26
N TYR A 88 -20.26 2.10 -10.65
CA TYR A 88 -19.08 2.89 -10.30
C TYR A 88 -19.11 4.22 -11.03
N MET A 89 -19.07 5.36 -10.32
CA MET A 89 -18.96 6.71 -10.91
C MET A 89 -19.86 6.96 -12.13
N GLN A 90 -21.16 6.63 -12.05
CA GLN A 90 -22.12 6.88 -13.14
C GLN A 90 -22.39 8.38 -13.37
N ASP A 91 -22.00 9.22 -12.42
CA ASP A 91 -21.88 10.66 -12.58
C ASP A 91 -20.67 11.18 -11.77
N ALA A 92 -20.35 12.47 -11.95
CA ALA A 92 -19.23 13.11 -11.26
C ALA A 92 -19.43 13.27 -9.75
N ASP A 93 -20.63 13.03 -9.21
CA ASP A 93 -20.97 13.10 -7.80
C ASP A 93 -21.06 11.71 -7.13
N ALA A 94 -20.77 10.64 -7.89
CA ALA A 94 -20.86 9.24 -7.48
C ALA A 94 -22.26 8.83 -6.99
N THR A 95 -23.32 9.40 -7.57
CA THR A 95 -24.69 9.06 -7.17
C THR A 95 -24.98 7.59 -7.43
N GLY A 96 -25.54 6.89 -6.44
CA GLY A 96 -25.91 5.49 -6.59
C GLY A 96 -24.76 4.49 -6.58
N GLU A 97 -23.50 4.90 -6.40
CA GLU A 97 -22.31 4.03 -6.47
C GLU A 97 -22.40 2.79 -5.57
N LYS A 98 -23.12 2.90 -4.45
CA LYS A 98 -23.28 1.83 -3.46
C LYS A 98 -24.45 0.89 -3.72
N LYS A 99 -25.24 1.10 -4.77
CA LYS A 99 -26.35 0.20 -5.09
C LYS A 99 -25.82 -1.16 -5.55
N PRO A 100 -26.45 -2.27 -5.16
CA PRO A 100 -26.03 -3.61 -5.59
C PRO A 100 -26.60 -3.94 -6.97
N GLU A 101 -26.15 -3.25 -8.02
CA GLU A 101 -26.63 -3.44 -9.41
C GLU A 101 -25.49 -3.91 -10.35
N SER A 102 -24.34 -4.26 -9.78
CA SER A 102 -23.20 -4.83 -10.50
C SER A 102 -23.29 -6.36 -10.56
N LEU A 103 -22.51 -7.00 -11.44
CA LEU A 103 -22.64 -8.44 -11.71
C LEU A 103 -21.32 -9.09 -12.12
N ILE A 104 -21.35 -10.42 -12.21
CA ILE A 104 -20.33 -11.25 -12.87
C ILE A 104 -21.04 -11.99 -14.01
N SER A 105 -20.56 -11.83 -15.24
CA SER A 105 -21.05 -12.56 -16.42
C SER A 105 -20.16 -13.76 -16.73
N ARG A 106 -20.73 -14.76 -17.41
CA ARG A 106 -20.07 -15.98 -17.88
C ARG A 106 -20.16 -16.03 -19.41
N HIS A 107 -19.06 -16.38 -20.06
CA HIS A 107 -18.93 -16.42 -21.51
C HIS A 107 -18.21 -17.70 -21.92
N GLU A 108 -18.75 -18.40 -22.92
CA GLU A 108 -18.24 -19.67 -23.39
C GLU A 108 -18.13 -19.64 -24.92
N ASP A 109 -17.04 -20.23 -25.41
CA ASP A 109 -16.74 -20.49 -26.82
C ASP A 109 -17.08 -21.97 -27.04
N THR A 110 -18.21 -22.26 -27.68
CA THR A 110 -18.76 -23.62 -27.77
C THR A 110 -18.25 -24.41 -28.96
N ASP A 111 -17.60 -23.76 -29.94
CA ASP A 111 -17.07 -24.39 -31.15
C ASP A 111 -15.54 -24.31 -31.29
N GLY A 112 -14.88 -23.60 -30.38
CA GLY A 112 -13.43 -23.50 -30.26
C GLY A 112 -12.78 -22.57 -31.29
N ASP A 113 -13.54 -21.62 -31.87
CA ASP A 113 -13.04 -20.69 -32.88
C ASP A 113 -12.34 -19.45 -32.27
N GLY A 114 -12.35 -19.31 -30.94
CA GLY A 114 -11.78 -18.19 -30.19
C GLY A 114 -12.78 -17.05 -29.93
N VAL A 115 -14.02 -17.17 -30.40
CA VAL A 115 -15.11 -16.21 -30.18
C VAL A 115 -16.09 -16.80 -29.17
N TYR A 116 -16.35 -16.08 -28.09
CA TYR A 116 -17.40 -16.49 -27.15
C TYR A 116 -18.78 -16.27 -27.78
N ASP A 117 -19.55 -17.34 -27.97
CA ASP A 117 -20.88 -17.33 -28.59
C ASP A 117 -22.02 -17.57 -27.59
N GLN A 118 -21.72 -18.12 -26.41
CA GLN A 118 -22.70 -18.29 -25.33
C GLN A 118 -22.43 -17.33 -24.16
N HIS A 119 -23.50 -16.71 -23.65
CA HIS A 119 -23.42 -15.67 -22.62
C HIS A 119 -24.53 -15.80 -21.58
N SER A 120 -24.18 -15.72 -20.30
CA SER A 120 -25.13 -15.66 -19.18
C SER A 120 -24.69 -14.66 -18.11
N VAL A 121 -25.66 -14.24 -17.28
CA VAL A 121 -25.36 -13.54 -16.03
C VAL A 121 -25.18 -14.59 -14.95
N PHE A 122 -23.94 -14.85 -14.56
CA PHE A 122 -23.62 -15.88 -13.58
C PHE A 122 -24.05 -15.47 -12.16
N ILE A 123 -23.73 -14.24 -11.73
CA ILE A 123 -24.13 -13.70 -10.43
C ILE A 123 -24.55 -12.23 -10.61
N ASP A 124 -25.73 -11.87 -10.12
CA ASP A 124 -26.24 -10.50 -10.13
C ASP A 124 -26.33 -9.89 -8.71
N ASN A 125 -26.91 -8.70 -8.61
CA ASN A 125 -27.18 -8.00 -7.35
C ASN A 125 -25.93 -7.80 -6.46
N LEU A 126 -24.77 -7.56 -7.08
CA LEU A 126 -23.50 -7.35 -6.38
C LEU A 126 -23.22 -5.86 -6.21
N LYS A 127 -22.62 -5.48 -5.08
CA LYS A 127 -22.08 -4.14 -4.88
C LYS A 127 -20.62 -4.12 -5.35
N LEU A 128 -20.37 -3.56 -6.53
CA LEU A 128 -19.03 -3.35 -7.09
C LEU A 128 -18.08 -4.54 -6.82
N PRO A 129 -18.39 -5.75 -7.30
CA PRO A 129 -17.49 -6.91 -7.15
C PRO A 129 -16.14 -6.62 -7.78
N ARG A 130 -15.07 -7.23 -7.25
CA ARG A 130 -13.67 -6.91 -7.61
C ARG A 130 -12.82 -8.11 -7.99
N MET A 131 -13.25 -9.29 -7.57
CA MET A 131 -12.42 -10.47 -7.58
C MET A 131 -13.26 -11.68 -7.96
N VAL A 132 -12.72 -12.51 -8.85
CA VAL A 132 -13.31 -13.76 -9.28
C VAL A 132 -12.18 -14.78 -9.46
N LEU A 133 -12.35 -15.99 -8.91
CA LEU A 133 -11.40 -17.09 -9.04
C LEU A 133 -12.19 -18.38 -9.23
N PRO A 134 -12.33 -18.88 -10.46
CA PRO A 134 -12.79 -20.24 -10.71
C PRO A 134 -11.86 -21.25 -10.04
N LEU A 135 -12.42 -22.23 -9.37
CA LEU A 135 -11.71 -23.29 -8.67
C LEU A 135 -11.85 -24.57 -9.48
N ASP A 136 -12.81 -25.41 -9.10
CA ASP A 136 -13.40 -26.52 -9.84
C ASP A 136 -14.78 -26.07 -10.38
N ASP A 137 -15.86 -26.74 -10.01
CA ASP A 137 -17.24 -26.30 -10.28
C ASP A 137 -17.67 -25.12 -9.38
N ARG A 138 -16.78 -24.67 -8.49
CA ARG A 138 -16.96 -23.50 -7.62
C ARG A 138 -16.27 -22.27 -8.18
N VAL A 139 -16.87 -21.11 -7.99
CA VAL A 139 -16.29 -19.79 -8.28
C VAL A 139 -16.19 -18.97 -7.01
N MET A 140 -14.97 -18.66 -6.58
CA MET A 140 -14.69 -17.84 -5.41
C MET A 140 -14.81 -16.35 -5.76
N VAL A 141 -15.54 -15.59 -4.96
CA VAL A 141 -15.86 -14.17 -5.21
C VAL A 141 -15.70 -13.34 -3.93
N GLY A 142 -15.15 -12.13 -4.11
CA GLY A 142 -15.15 -11.07 -3.09
C GLY A 142 -15.85 -9.80 -3.57
N VAL A 143 -16.56 -9.14 -2.65
CA VAL A 143 -17.47 -8.01 -2.94
C VAL A 143 -17.07 -6.80 -2.10
N THR A 144 -17.27 -5.58 -2.63
CA THR A 144 -16.96 -4.32 -1.95
C THR A 144 -17.75 -4.16 -0.63
N ASP A 145 -17.19 -3.40 0.32
CA ASP A 145 -17.71 -3.13 1.67
C ASP A 145 -17.71 -4.35 2.64
N THR A 146 -17.10 -5.47 2.25
CA THR A 146 -16.83 -6.60 3.16
C THR A 146 -15.46 -7.22 2.87
N LEU A 147 -14.93 -7.96 3.85
CA LEU A 147 -13.77 -8.84 3.70
C LEU A 147 -14.21 -10.32 3.64
N ASP A 148 -15.51 -10.58 3.53
CA ASP A 148 -16.05 -11.93 3.37
C ASP A 148 -15.69 -12.50 1.98
N LEU A 149 -15.45 -13.81 1.93
CA LEU A 149 -15.27 -14.56 0.70
C LEU A 149 -16.38 -15.60 0.56
N TRP A 150 -16.84 -15.78 -0.67
CA TRP A 150 -17.98 -16.63 -1.02
C TRP A 150 -17.59 -17.58 -2.15
N ASN A 151 -18.10 -18.80 -2.12
CA ASN A 151 -18.12 -19.69 -3.28
C ASN A 151 -19.54 -19.72 -3.85
N TYR A 152 -19.62 -19.67 -5.18
CA TYR A 152 -20.83 -19.86 -5.96
C TYR A 152 -20.69 -21.09 -6.85
N ARG A 153 -21.79 -21.78 -7.15
CA ARG A 153 -21.83 -22.91 -8.09
C ARG A 153 -23.07 -22.79 -8.96
N ASP A 154 -22.95 -23.31 -10.17
CA ASP A 154 -24.05 -23.63 -11.08
C ASP A 154 -24.22 -25.15 -11.02
N THR A 155 -25.30 -25.63 -10.39
CA THR A 155 -25.49 -27.06 -10.14
C THR A 155 -26.35 -27.76 -11.19
N ASP A 156 -27.00 -27.01 -12.09
CA ASP A 156 -27.83 -27.56 -13.17
C ASP A 156 -27.27 -27.32 -14.59
N GLY A 157 -26.20 -26.53 -14.71
CA GLY A 157 -25.45 -26.30 -15.94
C GLY A 157 -26.08 -25.25 -16.86
N ASP A 158 -26.98 -24.40 -16.36
CA ASP A 158 -27.63 -23.35 -17.16
C ASP A 158 -26.76 -22.08 -17.33
N GLY A 159 -25.60 -22.04 -16.69
CA GLY A 159 -24.66 -20.93 -16.69
C GLY A 159 -24.97 -19.85 -15.65
N VAL A 160 -25.87 -20.09 -14.69
CA VAL A 160 -26.27 -19.19 -13.61
C VAL A 160 -25.94 -19.83 -12.26
N ALA A 161 -25.42 -19.05 -11.31
CA ALA A 161 -25.16 -19.58 -9.99
C ALA A 161 -26.46 -19.80 -9.19
N ASP A 162 -26.70 -21.03 -8.74
CA ASP A 162 -27.85 -21.44 -7.92
C ASP A 162 -27.46 -21.79 -6.47
N GLU A 163 -26.16 -21.98 -6.19
CA GLU A 163 -25.61 -22.19 -4.85
C GLU A 163 -24.72 -21.01 -4.41
N LYS A 164 -24.81 -20.63 -3.14
CA LYS A 164 -23.95 -19.61 -2.51
C LYS A 164 -23.55 -20.00 -1.10
N VAL A 165 -22.24 -20.18 -0.88
CA VAL A 165 -21.67 -20.56 0.42
C VAL A 165 -20.65 -19.52 0.88
N LYS A 166 -20.81 -18.98 2.09
CA LYS A 166 -19.78 -18.14 2.72
C LYS A 166 -18.65 -19.06 3.20
N ILE A 167 -17.45 -18.88 2.65
CA ILE A 167 -16.27 -19.68 3.02
C ILE A 167 -15.37 -18.97 4.03
N TYR A 168 -15.54 -17.66 4.19
CA TYR A 168 -14.81 -16.87 5.16
C TYR A 168 -15.59 -15.64 5.58
N GLU A 169 -15.63 -15.41 6.90
CA GLU A 169 -16.22 -14.22 7.50
C GLU A 169 -15.09 -13.26 7.90
N GLY A 170 -14.81 -12.31 7.01
CA GLY A 170 -13.78 -11.28 7.22
C GLY A 170 -14.32 -10.02 7.89
N GLY A 171 -15.65 -9.83 7.89
CA GLY A 171 -16.33 -8.70 8.50
C GLY A 171 -16.39 -7.47 7.59
N ARG A 172 -16.95 -6.38 8.11
CA ARG A 172 -17.22 -5.17 7.33
C ARG A 172 -15.93 -4.52 6.84
N ARG A 173 -15.95 -4.09 5.58
CA ARG A 173 -15.00 -3.15 4.99
C ARG A 173 -15.75 -1.85 4.72
N GLY A 174 -15.14 -0.71 5.00
CA GLY A 174 -15.71 0.60 4.69
C GLY A 174 -14.73 1.42 3.87
N GLY A 175 -14.98 2.73 3.80
CA GLY A 175 -14.03 3.67 3.22
C GLY A 175 -14.32 4.02 1.77
N ASN A 176 -13.27 4.42 1.05
CA ASN A 176 -13.31 4.79 -0.36
C ASN A 176 -13.46 3.51 -1.22
N MET A 177 -14.34 3.55 -2.22
CA MET A 177 -14.58 2.43 -3.14
C MET A 177 -13.30 2.08 -3.92
N GLU A 178 -12.43 3.05 -4.21
CA GLU A 178 -11.13 2.82 -4.85
C GLU A 178 -10.15 2.02 -3.98
N HIS A 179 -10.34 2.00 -2.65
CA HIS A 179 -9.43 1.41 -1.65
C HIS A 179 -9.98 0.12 -1.03
N GLN A 180 -10.55 -0.73 -1.89
CA GLN A 180 -11.08 -2.05 -1.53
C GLN A 180 -10.15 -3.16 -2.06
N PRO A 181 -10.08 -4.33 -1.39
CA PRO A 181 -9.28 -5.46 -1.85
C PRO A 181 -9.58 -5.88 -3.30
N SER A 182 -8.53 -6.32 -3.98
CA SER A 182 -8.49 -6.91 -5.31
C SER A 182 -7.58 -8.14 -5.26
N GLY A 183 -7.55 -8.95 -6.32
CA GLY A 183 -6.75 -10.17 -6.39
C GLY A 183 -7.61 -11.44 -6.45
N LEU A 184 -7.41 -12.34 -5.47
CA LEU A 184 -7.66 -13.79 -5.59
C LEU A 184 -6.68 -14.49 -6.55
N VAL A 185 -5.40 -14.15 -6.42
CA VAL A 185 -4.34 -14.84 -7.19
C VAL A 185 -3.97 -16.14 -6.48
N TRP A 186 -4.35 -17.28 -7.05
CA TRP A 186 -3.84 -18.60 -6.66
C TRP A 186 -2.37 -18.69 -7.09
N ASN A 187 -1.47 -18.56 -6.13
CA ASN A 187 -0.04 -18.52 -6.37
C ASN A 187 0.55 -19.94 -6.42
N LEU A 188 1.73 -20.08 -7.02
CA LEU A 188 2.46 -21.35 -7.14
C LEU A 188 2.60 -22.11 -5.80
N ASP A 189 2.67 -21.39 -4.68
CA ASP A 189 2.78 -21.97 -3.33
C ASP A 189 1.45 -22.47 -2.73
N ASN A 190 0.40 -22.62 -3.54
CA ASN A 190 -0.94 -23.05 -3.13
C ASN A 190 -1.61 -22.12 -2.12
N TRP A 191 -1.14 -20.87 -2.05
CA TRP A 191 -1.79 -19.81 -1.31
C TRP A 191 -2.43 -18.81 -2.27
N ILE A 192 -3.57 -18.27 -1.85
CA ILE A 192 -4.36 -17.26 -2.53
C ILE A 192 -4.04 -15.91 -1.87
N TYR A 193 -3.64 -14.95 -2.70
CA TYR A 193 -3.24 -13.62 -2.25
C TYR A 193 -4.21 -12.54 -2.70
N LEU A 194 -4.40 -11.55 -1.83
CA LEU A 194 -5.22 -10.35 -2.06
C LEU A 194 -4.39 -9.10 -1.77
N THR A 195 -4.84 -7.97 -2.31
CA THR A 195 -4.36 -6.64 -1.94
C THR A 195 -4.99 -6.16 -0.64
N TYR A 196 -4.43 -5.09 -0.05
CA TYR A 196 -4.77 -4.51 1.25
C TYR A 196 -4.64 -5.41 2.47
N GLU A 197 -4.85 -6.71 2.37
CA GLU A 197 -4.83 -7.61 3.52
C GLU A 197 -3.42 -8.12 3.84
N ALA A 198 -3.08 -8.16 5.14
CA ALA A 198 -1.88 -8.84 5.63
C ALA A 198 -2.19 -10.31 5.92
N LYS A 199 -2.85 -10.97 4.97
CA LYS A 199 -3.31 -12.36 5.06
C LYS A 199 -3.16 -13.03 3.69
N ARG A 200 -3.02 -14.35 3.73
CA ARG A 200 -3.15 -15.24 2.59
C ARG A 200 -4.06 -16.39 2.97
N TYR A 201 -4.67 -17.00 1.96
CA TYR A 201 -5.68 -18.05 2.13
C TYR A 201 -5.24 -19.33 1.43
N ARG A 202 -5.60 -20.50 1.93
CA ARG A 202 -5.35 -21.77 1.21
C ARG A 202 -6.66 -22.54 1.20
N PHE A 203 -7.09 -22.98 0.02
CA PHE A 203 -8.40 -23.63 -0.14
C PHE A 203 -8.22 -25.08 -0.54
N THR A 204 -8.66 -25.99 0.32
CA THR A 204 -8.62 -27.44 0.10
C THR A 204 -9.82 -28.09 0.80
N ASP A 205 -10.37 -29.16 0.21
CA ASP A 205 -11.46 -29.95 0.81
C ASP A 205 -12.69 -29.10 1.24
N GLY A 206 -13.01 -28.07 0.46
CA GLY A 206 -14.13 -27.15 0.76
C GLY A 206 -13.88 -26.19 1.91
N LYS A 207 -12.66 -26.13 2.46
CA LYS A 207 -12.30 -25.31 3.62
C LYS A 207 -11.24 -24.29 3.26
N LEU A 208 -11.33 -23.11 3.89
CA LEU A 208 -10.36 -22.04 3.75
C LEU A 208 -9.48 -21.96 4.99
N GLU A 209 -8.20 -22.26 4.83
CA GLU A 209 -7.16 -21.93 5.79
C GLU A 209 -6.75 -20.46 5.64
N VAL A 210 -6.51 -19.79 6.76
CA VAL A 210 -6.12 -18.38 6.79
C VAL A 210 -4.80 -18.24 7.52
N GLN A 211 -3.81 -17.65 6.86
CA GLN A 211 -2.53 -17.34 7.48
C GLN A 211 -2.23 -15.84 7.43
N LYS A 212 -1.75 -15.32 8.55
CA LYS A 212 -1.29 -13.93 8.65
C LYS A 212 0.07 -13.77 7.95
N LEU A 213 0.19 -12.72 7.14
CA LEU A 213 1.46 -12.29 6.57
C LEU A 213 2.17 -11.28 7.49
N PRO A 214 3.52 -11.23 7.49
CA PRO A 214 4.26 -10.17 8.16
C PRO A 214 3.85 -8.78 7.65
N ARG A 215 3.44 -8.71 6.37
CA ARG A 215 3.01 -7.48 5.71
C ARG A 215 1.97 -7.77 4.63
N GLY A 216 0.95 -6.93 4.57
CA GLY A 216 0.04 -6.82 3.43
C GLY A 216 0.31 -5.54 2.64
N GLY A 217 -0.42 -5.33 1.56
CA GLY A 217 -0.36 -4.06 0.82
C GLY A 217 -0.91 -4.20 -0.59
N GLY A 218 -0.45 -3.32 -1.47
CA GLY A 218 -1.06 -3.13 -2.78
C GLY A 218 -2.43 -2.43 -2.71
N GLN A 219 -2.93 -2.05 -3.88
CA GLN A 219 -4.26 -1.48 -4.10
C GLN A 219 -5.02 -2.32 -5.11
N TRP A 220 -4.80 -2.10 -6.41
CA TRP A 220 -5.57 -2.78 -7.45
C TRP A 220 -4.81 -3.94 -8.09
N GLY A 221 -3.58 -3.73 -8.53
CA GLY A 221 -2.79 -4.74 -9.23
C GLY A 221 -2.09 -5.74 -8.30
N LEU A 222 -2.20 -7.02 -8.66
CA LEU A 222 -1.51 -8.15 -8.05
C LEU A 222 -1.35 -9.26 -9.10
N SER A 223 -0.11 -9.72 -9.32
CA SER A 223 0.21 -10.86 -10.19
C SER A 223 1.37 -11.67 -9.62
N GLN A 224 1.68 -12.79 -10.27
CA GLN A 224 2.85 -13.63 -10.01
C GLN A 224 3.66 -13.88 -11.30
N ASP A 225 4.94 -14.24 -11.15
CA ASP A 225 5.77 -14.84 -12.19
C ASP A 225 5.78 -16.39 -12.10
N ASP A 226 6.56 -17.05 -12.97
CA ASP A 226 6.74 -18.51 -12.97
C ASP A 226 7.41 -19.09 -11.71
N ALA A 227 8.04 -18.25 -10.89
CA ALA A 227 8.62 -18.63 -9.61
C ALA A 227 7.67 -18.39 -8.43
N GLY A 228 6.45 -17.91 -8.69
CA GLY A 228 5.49 -17.50 -7.67
C GLY A 228 5.94 -16.25 -6.89
N ARG A 229 6.81 -15.40 -7.47
CA ARG A 229 7.11 -14.08 -6.91
C ARG A 229 5.95 -13.15 -7.21
N LEU A 230 5.49 -12.44 -6.18
CA LEU A 230 4.32 -11.57 -6.29
C LEU A 230 4.72 -10.13 -6.65
N TYR A 231 3.92 -9.51 -7.50
CA TYR A 231 4.07 -8.12 -7.92
C TYR A 231 2.80 -7.35 -7.54
N TYR A 232 2.87 -6.58 -6.46
CA TYR A 232 1.80 -5.69 -6.03
C TYR A 232 1.96 -4.30 -6.66
N SER A 233 0.90 -3.51 -6.77
CA SER A 233 0.99 -2.07 -7.12
C SER A 233 0.19 -1.18 -6.19
N THR A 234 0.58 0.10 -6.12
CA THR A 234 -0.21 1.13 -5.43
C THR A 234 -0.40 2.35 -6.34
N ALA A 235 -1.65 2.61 -6.75
CA ALA A 235 -2.00 3.77 -7.56
C ALA A 235 -1.76 5.08 -6.79
N GLY A 236 -2.36 5.23 -5.60
CA GLY A 236 -2.18 6.44 -4.76
C GLY A 236 -0.76 6.66 -4.20
N GLY A 237 0.10 5.63 -4.25
CA GLY A 237 1.52 5.76 -3.93
C GLY A 237 2.43 5.96 -5.14
N GLU A 238 1.86 5.96 -6.35
CA GLU A 238 2.56 6.07 -7.63
C GLU A 238 3.67 5.02 -7.76
N LYS A 239 3.37 3.79 -7.33
CA LYS A 239 4.29 2.65 -7.37
C LYS A 239 3.71 1.56 -8.25
N PRO A 240 4.21 1.41 -9.49
CA PRO A 240 3.67 0.45 -10.43
C PRO A 240 4.02 -1.01 -10.09
N ALA A 241 5.06 -1.23 -9.27
CA ALA A 241 5.39 -2.54 -8.74
C ALA A 241 6.03 -2.41 -7.34
N LEU A 242 5.77 -3.37 -6.46
CA LEU A 242 6.41 -3.51 -5.15
C LEU A 242 6.28 -4.96 -4.64
N TYR A 243 7.06 -5.28 -3.60
CA TYR A 243 7.10 -6.58 -2.91
C TYR A 243 7.56 -7.78 -3.77
N PHE A 244 8.28 -7.50 -4.87
CA PHE A 244 8.74 -8.50 -5.83
C PHE A 244 10.18 -9.01 -5.60
N GLN A 245 10.88 -8.50 -4.58
CA GLN A 245 12.27 -8.92 -4.27
C GLN A 245 12.34 -10.28 -3.57
N GLN A 246 11.28 -10.68 -2.87
CA GLN A 246 11.18 -11.97 -2.18
C GLN A 246 9.72 -12.34 -1.95
N PRO A 247 9.40 -13.62 -1.68
CA PRO A 247 8.05 -14.01 -1.28
C PRO A 247 7.56 -13.19 -0.08
N ILE A 248 6.36 -12.61 -0.18
CA ILE A 248 5.81 -11.71 0.84
C ILE A 248 5.57 -12.39 2.21
N ALA A 249 5.56 -13.73 2.23
CA ALA A 249 5.57 -14.54 3.44
C ALA A 249 6.77 -14.23 4.35
N TYR A 250 7.89 -13.76 3.79
CA TYR A 250 9.08 -13.30 4.51
C TYR A 250 9.09 -11.80 4.82
N GLY A 251 8.01 -11.09 4.47
CA GLY A 251 7.91 -9.63 4.60
C GLY A 251 8.39 -8.89 3.35
N ALA A 252 8.27 -7.56 3.39
CA ALA A 252 8.64 -6.73 2.25
C ALA A 252 10.12 -6.33 2.31
N LEU A 253 10.81 -6.54 1.19
CA LEU A 253 12.16 -6.06 0.94
C LEU A 253 12.12 -4.99 -0.17
N ASN A 254 12.72 -3.83 0.07
CA ASN A 254 12.96 -2.81 -0.95
C ASN A 254 14.46 -2.59 -1.06
N LEU A 255 14.98 -2.67 -2.27
CA LEU A 255 16.40 -2.47 -2.55
C LEU A 255 16.60 -1.19 -3.35
N SER A 256 17.73 -0.52 -3.12
CA SER A 256 18.11 0.63 -3.94
C SER A 256 18.37 0.18 -5.38
N GLY A 257 17.96 0.99 -6.35
CA GLY A 257 18.14 0.69 -7.78
C GLY A 257 17.30 -0.49 -8.30
N GLN A 258 16.24 -0.91 -7.60
CA GLN A 258 15.29 -1.93 -8.09
C GLN A 258 14.39 -1.44 -9.25
N GLU A 259 14.43 -0.14 -9.54
CA GLU A 259 13.76 0.52 -10.66
C GLU A 259 14.82 1.38 -11.37
N GLU A 260 14.81 1.42 -12.69
CA GLU A 260 15.68 2.34 -13.43
C GLU A 260 15.34 3.82 -13.12
N PRO A 261 16.30 4.75 -13.28
CA PRO A 261 16.03 6.17 -13.15
C PRO A 261 14.91 6.63 -14.10
N GLY A 262 13.90 7.30 -13.56
CA GLY A 262 12.76 7.79 -14.35
C GLY A 262 11.72 6.72 -14.71
N PHE A 263 11.85 5.49 -14.17
CA PHE A 263 10.90 4.39 -14.41
C PHE A 263 9.44 4.75 -14.16
N ARG A 264 9.12 5.77 -13.37
CA ARG A 264 7.73 6.14 -13.07
C ARG A 264 7.14 7.22 -13.95
N THR A 265 7.94 7.81 -14.84
CA THR A 265 7.46 8.76 -15.86
C THR A 265 6.73 7.99 -16.94
N VAL A 266 5.58 8.49 -17.40
CA VAL A 266 4.76 7.86 -18.45
C VAL A 266 4.66 8.74 -19.69
N TYR A 267 4.35 8.14 -20.83
CA TYR A 267 4.40 8.78 -22.14
C TYR A 267 3.10 8.63 -22.95
N PRO A 268 1.95 9.12 -22.44
CA PRO A 268 0.66 9.02 -23.12
C PRO A 268 0.62 9.84 -24.41
N ILE A 269 -0.28 9.49 -25.33
CA ILE A 269 -0.57 10.28 -26.55
C ILE A 269 -1.92 11.01 -26.49
N ALA A 270 -2.77 10.68 -25.51
CA ALA A 270 -4.02 11.38 -25.28
C ALA A 270 -3.77 12.74 -24.61
N GLU A 271 -4.18 13.82 -25.28
CA GLU A 271 -3.98 15.21 -24.84
C GLU A 271 -5.12 15.67 -23.89
N VAL A 272 -5.46 14.85 -22.89
CA VAL A 272 -6.56 15.10 -21.93
C VAL A 272 -6.01 15.19 -20.49
N PRO A 273 -6.26 16.30 -19.77
CA PRO A 273 -5.61 16.55 -18.48
C PRO A 273 -6.47 16.09 -17.28
N ASP A 274 -7.19 14.98 -17.41
CA ASP A 274 -8.09 14.44 -16.37
C ASP A 274 -7.32 13.61 -15.33
N VAL A 275 -6.30 14.23 -14.75
CA VAL A 275 -5.36 13.59 -13.84
C VAL A 275 -5.73 13.84 -12.38
N GLN A 276 -5.64 12.78 -11.57
CA GLN A 276 -5.69 12.93 -10.12
C GLN A 276 -4.41 13.63 -9.65
N GLY A 277 -4.54 14.54 -8.68
CA GLY A 277 -3.40 15.25 -8.12
C GLY A 277 -2.97 16.48 -8.92
N GLY A 278 -3.82 17.02 -9.80
CA GLY A 278 -3.76 18.40 -10.26
C GLY A 278 -2.82 18.70 -11.43
N LYS A 279 -2.65 19.99 -11.72
CA LYS A 279 -1.85 20.49 -12.85
C LYS A 279 -0.40 19.97 -12.85
N ARG A 280 0.20 19.69 -11.69
CA ARG A 280 1.56 19.14 -11.60
C ARG A 280 1.72 17.74 -12.20
N ARG A 281 0.61 17.02 -12.40
CA ARG A 281 0.58 15.70 -13.03
C ARG A 281 0.27 15.74 -14.52
N VAL A 282 0.07 16.94 -15.07
CA VAL A 282 -0.12 17.17 -16.49
C VAL A 282 1.26 17.37 -17.13
N GLY A 283 1.58 16.52 -18.09
CA GLY A 283 2.78 16.61 -18.90
C GLY A 283 2.69 17.69 -19.98
N PRO A 284 3.80 17.96 -20.70
CA PRO A 284 3.84 19.00 -21.72
C PRO A 284 2.83 18.83 -22.87
N ASN A 285 2.40 17.60 -23.14
CA ASN A 285 1.40 17.28 -24.16
C ASN A 285 -0.06 17.37 -23.64
N GLY A 286 -0.27 17.71 -22.38
CA GLY A 286 -1.60 17.75 -21.76
C GLY A 286 -2.12 16.43 -21.21
N GLY A 287 -1.39 15.32 -21.38
CA GLY A 287 -1.70 14.04 -20.75
C GLY A 287 -1.00 13.84 -19.40
N LEU A 288 -1.08 12.64 -18.84
CA LEU A 288 -0.42 12.25 -17.59
C LEU A 288 1.12 12.24 -17.71
N ASN A 289 1.85 12.69 -16.68
CA ASN A 289 3.33 12.68 -16.68
C ASN A 289 3.98 11.55 -15.85
N ASN A 290 3.26 10.98 -14.88
CA ASN A 290 3.74 9.92 -14.00
C ASN A 290 2.61 8.94 -13.69
N PHE A 291 2.93 7.68 -13.39
CA PHE A 291 1.93 6.70 -12.95
C PHE A 291 1.07 7.25 -11.81
N THR A 292 -0.25 7.11 -11.92
CA THR A 292 -1.23 7.51 -10.89
C THR A 292 -2.39 6.53 -10.75
N GLY A 293 -2.67 5.70 -11.75
CA GLY A 293 -3.83 4.82 -11.83
C GLY A 293 -3.50 3.33 -11.97
N VAL A 294 -2.24 2.92 -11.71
CA VAL A 294 -1.75 1.56 -11.95
C VAL A 294 -2.74 0.47 -11.53
N ALA A 295 -3.09 -0.40 -12.48
CA ALA A 295 -4.13 -1.41 -12.34
C ALA A 295 -3.76 -2.74 -13.00
N GLY A 296 -4.25 -3.85 -12.45
CA GLY A 296 -4.42 -5.16 -13.11
C GLY A 296 -3.24 -5.68 -13.92
N GLN A 297 -2.02 -5.44 -13.42
CA GLN A 297 -0.80 -5.92 -14.06
C GLN A 297 -0.73 -7.43 -14.12
N SER A 298 -0.01 -7.97 -15.11
CA SER A 298 0.30 -9.39 -15.23
C SER A 298 1.74 -9.61 -15.69
N ILE A 299 2.33 -10.75 -15.35
CA ILE A 299 3.54 -11.23 -16.03
C ILE A 299 3.07 -12.06 -17.22
N TYR A 300 3.54 -11.77 -18.43
CA TYR A 300 3.17 -12.58 -19.58
C TYR A 300 3.85 -13.95 -19.52
N ARG A 301 3.04 -15.00 -19.33
CA ARG A 301 3.47 -16.40 -19.14
C ARG A 301 2.92 -17.31 -20.24
N GLY A 302 2.44 -16.73 -21.34
CA GLY A 302 1.95 -17.44 -22.52
C GLY A 302 3.07 -17.85 -23.47
N ASP A 303 2.70 -18.55 -24.54
CA ASP A 303 3.61 -19.14 -25.51
C ASP A 303 3.27 -18.79 -26.98
N ARG A 304 2.26 -17.93 -27.23
CA ARG A 304 1.83 -17.58 -28.61
C ARG A 304 2.15 -16.16 -29.07
N LEU A 305 2.67 -15.32 -28.17
CA LEU A 305 3.33 -14.04 -28.51
C LEU A 305 4.85 -14.20 -28.58
N PRO A 306 5.55 -13.26 -29.25
CA PRO A 306 7.01 -13.24 -29.33
C PRO A 306 7.72 -13.51 -28.00
N ALA A 307 8.83 -14.27 -28.08
CA ALA A 307 9.56 -14.76 -26.91
C ALA A 307 10.17 -13.65 -26.05
N ASP A 308 10.40 -12.46 -26.62
CA ASP A 308 10.88 -11.26 -25.91
C ASP A 308 9.84 -10.66 -24.95
N LEU A 309 8.56 -11.07 -25.04
CA LEU A 309 7.53 -10.67 -24.07
C LEU A 309 7.46 -11.62 -22.86
N LYS A 310 7.99 -12.84 -22.98
CA LYS A 310 7.82 -13.88 -21.95
C LYS A 310 8.59 -13.54 -20.68
N GLY A 311 7.88 -13.42 -19.57
CA GLY A 311 8.45 -13.01 -18.28
C GLY A 311 8.39 -11.51 -18.02
N ASP A 312 8.01 -10.70 -19.01
CA ASP A 312 7.85 -9.27 -18.83
C ASP A 312 6.59 -8.94 -18.03
N LEU A 313 6.67 -7.87 -17.26
CA LEU A 313 5.56 -7.30 -16.50
C LEU A 313 4.81 -6.27 -17.35
N LEU A 314 3.51 -6.50 -17.51
CA LEU A 314 2.59 -5.63 -18.23
C LEU A 314 1.83 -4.78 -17.23
N ILE A 315 1.92 -3.46 -17.35
CA ILE A 315 1.38 -2.51 -16.37
C ILE A 315 0.37 -1.58 -17.05
N PRO A 316 -0.94 -1.86 -16.91
CA PRO A 316 -2.00 -0.92 -17.27
C PRO A 316 -1.95 0.37 -16.45
N GLU A 317 -2.08 1.50 -17.15
CA GLU A 317 -2.24 2.83 -16.58
C GLU A 317 -3.46 3.51 -17.24
N PRO A 318 -4.66 3.33 -16.67
CA PRO A 318 -5.91 3.81 -17.27
C PRO A 318 -6.00 5.33 -17.32
N VAL A 319 -5.33 6.07 -16.43
CA VAL A 319 -5.28 7.55 -16.50
C VAL A 319 -4.40 7.99 -17.69
N GLY A 320 -3.35 7.23 -18.02
CA GLY A 320 -2.51 7.48 -19.18
C GLY A 320 -3.05 6.92 -20.50
N ARG A 321 -4.09 6.07 -20.47
CA ARG A 321 -4.57 5.31 -21.64
C ARG A 321 -3.46 4.49 -22.30
N LEU A 322 -2.66 3.83 -21.47
CA LEU A 322 -1.47 3.12 -21.89
C LEU A 322 -1.25 1.83 -21.12
N ILE A 323 -0.45 0.94 -21.70
CA ILE A 323 0.10 -0.24 -21.03
C ILE A 323 1.61 -0.22 -21.21
N ARG A 324 2.35 -0.35 -20.12
CA ARG A 324 3.81 -0.48 -20.15
C ARG A 324 4.23 -1.95 -20.21
N GLN A 325 5.24 -2.24 -21.01
CA GLN A 325 6.01 -3.48 -20.94
C GLN A 325 7.30 -3.22 -20.13
N VAL A 326 7.55 -4.08 -19.16
CA VAL A 326 8.67 -3.96 -18.22
C VAL A 326 9.49 -5.24 -18.25
N GLU A 327 10.75 -5.10 -18.61
CA GLU A 327 11.75 -6.15 -18.45
C GLU A 327 12.09 -6.29 -16.96
N VAL A 328 12.14 -7.53 -16.48
CA VAL A 328 12.43 -7.86 -15.08
C VAL A 328 13.73 -8.66 -15.01
N ASP A 329 14.86 -7.95 -14.87
CA ASP A 329 16.16 -8.59 -14.79
C ASP A 329 16.51 -9.05 -13.38
N ARG A 330 17.23 -10.18 -13.30
CA ARG A 330 17.81 -10.69 -12.05
C ARG A 330 19.31 -10.41 -12.01
N GLU A 331 19.71 -9.48 -11.15
CA GLU A 331 21.10 -9.08 -10.93
C GLU A 331 21.52 -9.44 -9.51
N ASN A 332 22.39 -10.43 -9.33
CA ASN A 332 22.91 -10.84 -8.02
C ASN A 332 21.82 -11.08 -6.96
N GLY A 333 20.67 -11.63 -7.38
CA GLY A 333 19.54 -11.90 -6.50
C GLY A 333 18.61 -10.71 -6.25
N LYS A 334 18.85 -9.57 -6.89
CA LYS A 334 17.95 -8.40 -6.94
C LYS A 334 17.18 -8.39 -8.26
N SER A 335 15.88 -8.12 -8.20
CA SER A 335 15.08 -7.86 -9.39
C SER A 335 15.13 -6.38 -9.75
N VAL A 336 15.38 -6.05 -11.02
CA VAL A 336 15.47 -4.67 -11.52
C VAL A 336 14.45 -4.47 -12.63
N LEU A 337 13.64 -3.41 -12.53
CA LEU A 337 12.59 -3.09 -13.48
C LEU A 337 13.04 -2.02 -14.47
N ARG A 338 12.88 -2.32 -15.77
CA ARG A 338 13.25 -1.44 -16.89
C ARG A 338 12.10 -1.30 -17.88
N ASN A 339 11.84 -0.09 -18.36
CA ASN A 339 10.89 0.15 -19.43
C ASN A 339 11.53 -0.28 -20.77
N VAL A 340 10.92 -1.28 -21.42
CA VAL A 340 11.37 -1.80 -22.73
C VAL A 340 11.28 -0.72 -23.83
N HIS A 341 10.44 0.30 -23.62
CA HIS A 341 10.17 1.35 -24.60
C HIS A 341 10.62 2.73 -24.08
N PRO A 342 11.91 3.09 -24.19
CA PRO A 342 12.41 4.39 -23.72
C PRO A 342 11.61 5.57 -24.28
N LYS A 343 11.04 6.39 -23.39
CA LYS A 343 10.19 7.55 -23.75
C LYS A 343 8.94 7.21 -24.57
N SER A 344 8.50 5.96 -24.50
CA SER A 344 7.27 5.46 -25.11
C SER A 344 6.65 4.41 -24.18
N GLU A 345 5.61 3.73 -24.67
CA GLU A 345 4.95 2.63 -23.98
C GLU A 345 4.64 1.52 -24.99
N PHE A 346 4.30 0.34 -24.48
CA PHE A 346 3.98 -0.82 -25.32
C PHE A 346 2.66 -0.64 -26.07
N ILE A 347 1.65 -0.10 -25.39
CA ILE A 347 0.35 0.26 -25.97
C ILE A 347 -0.01 1.67 -25.52
N ARG A 348 -0.48 2.52 -26.44
CA ARG A 348 -0.99 3.87 -26.13
C ARG A 348 -2.20 4.18 -26.99
N SER A 349 -3.18 4.87 -26.44
CA SER A 349 -4.37 5.28 -27.19
C SER A 349 -4.60 6.78 -27.15
N ARG A 350 -5.12 7.33 -28.26
CA ARG A 350 -5.71 8.68 -28.28
C ARG A 350 -7.17 8.69 -27.83
N ASP A 351 -7.87 7.55 -27.80
CA ASP A 351 -9.25 7.50 -27.30
C ASP A 351 -9.27 7.84 -25.81
N ILE A 352 -9.92 8.96 -25.45
CA ILE A 352 -9.98 9.42 -24.05
C ILE A 352 -10.70 8.41 -23.13
N ASN A 353 -11.46 7.48 -23.70
CA ASN A 353 -12.20 6.45 -22.98
C ASN A 353 -11.45 5.11 -22.88
N PHE A 354 -10.31 4.90 -23.54
CA PHE A 354 -9.54 3.67 -23.39
C PHE A 354 -8.91 3.59 -22.00
N ARG A 355 -9.51 2.83 -21.08
CA ARG A 355 -9.12 2.63 -19.69
C ARG A 355 -8.72 1.18 -19.45
N PRO A 356 -7.50 0.74 -19.86
CA PRO A 356 -7.04 -0.60 -19.56
C PRO A 356 -6.88 -0.75 -18.04
N VAL A 357 -7.58 -1.72 -17.46
CA VAL A 357 -7.63 -1.95 -16.01
C VAL A 357 -7.22 -3.37 -15.61
N TRP A 358 -7.14 -4.29 -16.57
CA TRP A 358 -6.72 -5.67 -16.33
C TRP A 358 -5.99 -6.27 -17.52
N THR A 359 -4.99 -7.09 -17.24
CA THR A 359 -4.29 -7.94 -18.21
C THR A 359 -4.15 -9.35 -17.66
N ALA A 360 -4.22 -10.36 -18.52
CA ALA A 360 -3.97 -11.75 -18.13
C ALA A 360 -3.51 -12.58 -19.34
N THR A 361 -2.68 -13.60 -19.09
CA THR A 361 -2.42 -14.65 -20.07
C THR A 361 -3.67 -15.52 -20.23
N SER A 362 -4.15 -15.67 -21.46
CA SER A 362 -5.32 -16.50 -21.78
C SER A 362 -4.96 -17.98 -21.96
N PRO A 363 -5.95 -18.90 -21.91
CA PRO A 363 -5.73 -20.33 -22.10
C PRO A 363 -5.03 -20.69 -23.41
N ASP A 364 -5.29 -19.94 -24.47
CA ASP A 364 -4.70 -20.10 -25.79
C ASP A 364 -3.29 -19.51 -25.93
N GLY A 365 -2.73 -18.96 -24.85
CA GLY A 365 -1.36 -18.46 -24.80
C GLY A 365 -1.15 -17.04 -25.32
N ALA A 366 -2.21 -16.29 -25.60
CA ALA A 366 -2.15 -14.86 -25.90
C ALA A 366 -2.21 -13.98 -24.62
N LEU A 367 -2.27 -12.66 -24.79
CA LEU A 367 -2.51 -11.70 -23.71
C LEU A 367 -3.88 -11.05 -23.90
N MET A 368 -4.73 -11.14 -22.89
CA MET A 368 -6.03 -10.48 -22.86
C MET A 368 -5.96 -9.16 -22.09
N ILE A 369 -6.62 -8.13 -22.60
CA ILE A 369 -6.64 -6.77 -22.06
C ILE A 369 -8.10 -6.35 -21.83
N LEU A 370 -8.43 -6.06 -20.59
CA LEU A 370 -9.76 -5.57 -20.19
C LEU A 370 -9.73 -4.05 -20.11
N ASP A 371 -10.54 -3.41 -20.94
CA ASP A 371 -10.76 -1.98 -21.00
C ASP A 371 -12.13 -1.65 -20.37
N MET A 372 -12.13 -0.87 -19.28
CA MET A 372 -13.36 -0.41 -18.65
C MET A 372 -14.16 0.54 -19.55
N HIS A 373 -13.51 1.09 -20.59
CA HIS A 373 -14.04 1.91 -21.66
C HIS A 373 -14.99 3.04 -21.23
N ARG A 374 -14.45 4.07 -20.57
CA ARG A 374 -15.27 5.13 -19.95
C ARG A 374 -14.53 6.45 -19.71
N GLY A 375 -15.32 7.49 -19.43
CA GLY A 375 -14.82 8.85 -19.21
C GLY A 375 -14.19 9.07 -17.83
N ILE A 376 -14.86 8.72 -16.73
CA ILE A 376 -14.30 8.89 -15.36
C ILE A 376 -13.73 7.57 -14.86
N ILE A 377 -12.47 7.57 -14.40
CA ILE A 377 -11.85 6.39 -13.77
C ILE A 377 -11.55 6.59 -12.28
N GLN A 378 -11.57 7.85 -11.80
CA GLN A 378 -11.30 8.22 -10.42
C GLN A 378 -12.57 8.21 -9.56
N GLN A 379 -12.45 7.90 -8.26
CA GLN A 379 -13.59 7.90 -7.35
C GLN A 379 -14.05 9.32 -6.95
N GLY A 380 -15.31 9.46 -6.53
CA GLY A 380 -16.00 10.72 -6.20
C GLY A 380 -15.29 11.65 -5.20
N ASN A 381 -14.38 11.13 -4.38
CA ASN A 381 -13.54 11.95 -3.49
C ASN A 381 -12.65 12.93 -4.27
N TRP A 382 -12.26 12.59 -5.49
CA TRP A 382 -11.40 13.41 -6.35
C TRP A 382 -12.17 14.38 -7.24
N THR A 383 -13.47 14.12 -7.48
CA THR A 383 -14.33 14.86 -8.43
C THR A 383 -15.30 15.83 -7.74
N ARG A 384 -15.05 16.15 -6.47
CA ARG A 384 -15.90 17.06 -5.68
C ARG A 384 -16.03 18.43 -6.37
N PRO A 385 -17.18 19.13 -6.21
CA PRO A 385 -17.36 20.48 -6.75
C PRO A 385 -16.19 21.41 -6.42
N LYS A 386 -15.73 22.16 -7.43
CA LYS A 386 -14.57 23.07 -7.38
C LYS A 386 -13.20 22.39 -7.29
N SER A 387 -13.10 21.07 -7.36
CA SER A 387 -11.80 20.42 -7.55
C SER A 387 -11.29 20.66 -8.97
N TYR A 388 -9.97 20.54 -9.15
CA TYR A 388 -9.33 20.58 -10.47
C TYR A 388 -9.98 19.60 -11.44
N LEU A 389 -10.10 18.33 -11.01
CA LEU A 389 -10.61 17.26 -11.84
C LEU A 389 -12.08 17.47 -12.22
N ARG A 390 -12.91 18.02 -11.31
CA ARG A 390 -14.31 18.35 -11.62
C ARG A 390 -14.40 19.37 -12.75
N GLY A 391 -13.56 20.40 -12.76
CA GLY A 391 -13.52 21.38 -13.85
C GLY A 391 -13.17 20.76 -15.21
N ILE A 392 -12.26 19.77 -15.23
CA ILE A 392 -11.93 19.03 -16.46
C ILE A 392 -13.09 18.14 -16.89
N ILE A 393 -13.68 17.39 -15.96
CA ILE A 393 -14.83 16.51 -16.24
C ILE A 393 -15.98 17.30 -16.87
N ASP A 394 -16.37 18.42 -16.27
CA ASP A 394 -17.49 19.24 -16.74
C ASP A 394 -17.16 19.85 -18.13
N LYS A 395 -15.92 20.29 -18.36
CA LYS A 395 -15.48 20.87 -19.64
C LYS A 395 -15.48 19.84 -20.78
N TRP A 396 -15.00 18.63 -20.51
CA TRP A 396 -14.85 17.57 -21.51
C TRP A 396 -16.09 16.66 -21.64
N GLY A 397 -17.03 16.75 -20.70
CA GLY A 397 -18.23 15.90 -20.67
C GLY A 397 -17.92 14.44 -20.33
N LEU A 398 -16.89 14.18 -19.51
CA LEU A 398 -16.44 12.82 -19.20
C LEU A 398 -17.46 12.00 -18.41
N ASP A 399 -18.31 12.67 -17.63
CA ASP A 399 -19.39 12.05 -16.87
C ASP A 399 -20.50 11.45 -17.75
N LYS A 400 -20.53 11.78 -19.05
CA LYS A 400 -21.50 11.22 -20.02
C LYS A 400 -21.02 9.95 -20.70
N ASN A 401 -19.74 9.60 -20.54
CA ASN A 401 -19.13 8.44 -21.19
C ASN A 401 -19.13 7.27 -20.20
N ILE A 402 -20.30 6.64 -20.01
CA ILE A 402 -20.52 5.54 -19.06
C ILE A 402 -21.13 4.31 -19.76
N GLY A 403 -21.11 3.18 -19.06
CA GLY A 403 -21.86 1.99 -19.49
C GLY A 403 -21.29 1.27 -20.71
N LYS A 404 -20.00 1.45 -21.00
CA LYS A 404 -19.28 0.71 -22.05
C LYS A 404 -18.16 -0.16 -21.47
N GLY A 405 -17.62 -1.09 -22.23
CA GLY A 405 -16.61 -2.05 -21.80
C GLY A 405 -16.12 -2.93 -22.95
N ARG A 406 -14.83 -3.25 -22.97
CA ARG A 406 -14.22 -4.02 -24.06
C ARG A 406 -13.17 -4.99 -23.54
N LEU A 407 -13.14 -6.18 -24.13
CA LEU A 407 -12.10 -7.16 -23.97
C LEU A 407 -11.36 -7.28 -25.30
N TYR A 408 -10.06 -7.02 -25.28
CA TYR A 408 -9.20 -7.20 -26.43
C TYR A 408 -8.26 -8.37 -26.21
N GLN A 409 -7.98 -9.10 -27.28
CA GLN A 409 -6.87 -10.03 -27.35
C GLN A 409 -5.72 -9.36 -28.09
N LEU A 410 -4.55 -9.33 -27.47
CA LEU A 410 -3.31 -8.98 -28.15
C LEU A 410 -2.76 -10.22 -28.84
N VAL A 411 -2.62 -10.12 -30.16
CA VAL A 411 -2.04 -11.16 -31.01
C VAL A 411 -0.87 -10.59 -31.80
N HIS A 412 -0.01 -11.49 -32.30
CA HIS A 412 1.07 -11.17 -33.22
C HIS A 412 0.79 -11.80 -34.59
N ASP A 413 1.44 -11.35 -35.65
CA ASP A 413 1.27 -11.94 -36.99
C ASP A 413 1.67 -13.43 -37.06
N SER A 414 2.49 -13.89 -36.11
CA SER A 414 2.85 -15.31 -35.94
C SER A 414 1.88 -16.11 -35.08
N TYR A 415 0.85 -15.47 -34.51
CA TYR A 415 -0.09 -16.10 -33.60
C TYR A 415 -0.86 -17.23 -34.29
N LYS A 416 -0.99 -18.34 -33.57
CA LYS A 416 -1.88 -19.45 -33.90
C LYS A 416 -2.59 -19.87 -32.62
N PRO A 417 -3.93 -19.97 -32.62
CA PRO A 417 -4.67 -20.46 -31.46
C PRO A 417 -4.13 -21.79 -30.96
N ASP A 418 -4.17 -21.97 -29.65
CA ASP A 418 -3.97 -23.29 -29.04
C ASP A 418 -5.27 -24.09 -29.04
N ARG A 419 -5.20 -25.37 -28.67
CA ARG A 419 -6.38 -26.18 -28.42
C ARG A 419 -7.24 -25.59 -27.29
N GLN A 420 -8.54 -25.75 -27.41
CA GLN A 420 -9.47 -25.46 -26.34
C GLN A 420 -9.21 -26.37 -25.13
N PRO A 421 -9.14 -25.83 -23.90
CA PRO A 421 -8.99 -26.62 -22.69
C PRO A 421 -10.27 -27.35 -22.29
N ARG A 422 -10.11 -28.49 -21.61
CA ARG A 422 -11.18 -29.38 -21.11
C ARG A 422 -10.80 -30.04 -19.79
N MET A 423 -10.08 -29.30 -18.94
CA MET A 423 -9.45 -29.85 -17.73
C MET A 423 -10.46 -30.24 -16.64
N LEU A 424 -11.71 -29.77 -16.71
CA LEU A 424 -12.75 -30.22 -15.80
C LEU A 424 -13.21 -31.65 -16.14
N GLU A 425 -13.16 -32.06 -17.41
CA GLU A 425 -13.52 -33.40 -17.89
C GLU A 425 -12.37 -34.41 -17.85
N GLU A 426 -11.13 -33.94 -17.86
CA GLU A 426 -9.94 -34.80 -17.82
C GLU A 426 -9.80 -35.53 -16.48
N SER A 427 -9.23 -36.73 -16.48
CA SER A 427 -8.85 -37.45 -15.26
C SER A 427 -7.70 -36.77 -14.53
N THR A 428 -7.55 -37.04 -13.23
CA THR A 428 -6.47 -36.41 -12.42
C THR A 428 -5.08 -36.80 -12.93
N ALA A 429 -4.96 -38.00 -13.51
CA ALA A 429 -3.73 -38.46 -14.16
C ALA A 429 -3.39 -37.66 -15.43
N GLU A 430 -4.39 -37.30 -16.24
CA GLU A 430 -4.19 -36.46 -17.44
C GLU A 430 -3.73 -35.05 -17.08
N LEU A 431 -4.23 -34.48 -15.97
CA LEU A 431 -3.81 -33.17 -15.48
C LEU A 431 -2.31 -33.07 -15.16
N VAL A 432 -1.67 -34.17 -14.75
CA VAL A 432 -0.22 -34.18 -14.44
C VAL A 432 0.61 -33.77 -15.66
N ALA A 433 0.17 -34.11 -16.88
CA ALA A 433 0.89 -33.76 -18.10
C ALA A 433 0.92 -32.23 -18.32
N HIS A 434 -0.15 -31.52 -17.95
CA HIS A 434 -0.24 -30.06 -18.11
C HIS A 434 0.68 -29.29 -17.17
N LEU A 435 1.19 -29.90 -16.10
CA LEU A 435 2.19 -29.25 -15.23
C LEU A 435 3.48 -28.89 -15.97
N SER A 436 3.75 -29.52 -17.13
CA SER A 436 4.88 -29.19 -18.01
C SER A 436 4.51 -28.32 -19.21
N HIS A 437 3.26 -27.87 -19.33
CA HIS A 437 2.79 -27.08 -20.47
C HIS A 437 3.57 -25.76 -20.59
N PRO A 438 3.86 -25.22 -21.79
CA PRO A 438 4.62 -23.97 -21.95
C PRO A 438 3.87 -22.71 -21.47
N ASN A 439 2.55 -22.67 -21.61
CA ASN A 439 1.68 -21.61 -21.07
C ASN A 439 1.44 -21.81 -19.57
N GLY A 440 1.74 -20.78 -18.76
CA GLY A 440 1.58 -20.79 -17.30
C GLY A 440 0.14 -20.97 -16.81
N TRP A 441 -0.86 -20.53 -17.58
CA TRP A 441 -2.26 -20.74 -17.21
C TRP A 441 -2.62 -22.23 -17.08
N TRP A 442 -2.13 -23.07 -18.00
CA TRP A 442 -2.36 -24.51 -17.96
C TRP A 442 -1.71 -25.16 -16.74
N ARG A 443 -0.48 -24.77 -16.42
CA ARG A 443 0.24 -25.32 -15.27
C ARG A 443 -0.43 -24.96 -13.94
N ASP A 444 -0.75 -23.68 -13.76
CA ASP A 444 -1.40 -23.18 -12.55
C ASP A 444 -2.79 -23.81 -12.37
N THR A 445 -3.57 -23.92 -13.46
CA THR A 445 -4.92 -24.50 -13.44
C THR A 445 -4.89 -25.99 -13.16
N ALA A 446 -3.99 -26.75 -13.81
CA ALA A 446 -3.84 -28.17 -13.57
C ALA A 446 -3.39 -28.47 -12.13
N GLN A 447 -2.41 -27.74 -11.59
CA GLN A 447 -1.99 -27.87 -10.19
C GLN A 447 -3.15 -27.61 -9.23
N LYS A 448 -3.87 -26.51 -9.41
CA LYS A 448 -5.06 -26.16 -8.62
C LYS A 448 -6.11 -27.28 -8.68
N LEU A 449 -6.45 -27.75 -9.87
CA LEU A 449 -7.47 -28.80 -10.04
C LEU A 449 -7.04 -30.13 -9.42
N ILE A 450 -5.78 -30.57 -9.59
CA ILE A 450 -5.26 -31.76 -8.91
C ILE A 450 -5.46 -31.65 -7.40
N ILE A 451 -5.10 -30.51 -6.80
CA ILE A 451 -5.21 -30.31 -5.34
C ILE A 451 -6.68 -30.34 -4.88
N LEU A 452 -7.61 -29.82 -5.67
CA LEU A 452 -9.02 -29.73 -5.30
C LEU A 452 -9.77 -31.07 -5.42
N ARG A 453 -9.27 -32.02 -6.20
CA ARG A 453 -9.95 -33.30 -6.44
C ARG A 453 -9.77 -34.29 -5.29
N SER A 454 -10.82 -35.07 -5.04
CA SER A 454 -10.84 -36.09 -3.99
C SER A 454 -9.91 -37.28 -4.28
N ASP A 455 -9.64 -37.57 -5.56
CA ASP A 455 -8.78 -38.69 -6.00
C ASP A 455 -7.31 -38.29 -6.19
N ARG A 456 -6.90 -37.09 -5.75
CA ARG A 456 -5.55 -36.52 -5.92
C ARG A 456 -4.40 -37.40 -5.44
N GLU A 457 -4.64 -38.26 -4.48
CA GLU A 457 -3.60 -39.19 -4.00
C GLU A 457 -3.22 -40.25 -5.04
N SER A 458 -4.09 -40.52 -6.03
CA SER A 458 -3.83 -41.50 -7.09
C SER A 458 -2.64 -41.13 -7.97
N VAL A 459 -2.28 -39.85 -8.05
CA VAL A 459 -1.22 -39.35 -8.94
C VAL A 459 0.10 -39.06 -8.24
N VAL A 460 0.23 -39.33 -6.94
CA VAL A 460 1.49 -39.13 -6.19
C VAL A 460 2.68 -39.79 -6.90
N PRO A 461 2.63 -41.06 -7.35
CA PRO A 461 3.77 -41.67 -8.06
C PRO A 461 4.12 -40.97 -9.39
N ALA A 462 3.12 -40.45 -10.10
CA ALA A 462 3.33 -39.73 -11.35
C ALA A 462 3.99 -38.36 -11.09
N LEU A 463 3.61 -37.69 -10.01
CA LEU A 463 4.21 -36.41 -9.59
C LEU A 463 5.65 -36.60 -9.08
N GLU A 464 5.92 -37.66 -8.31
CA GLU A 464 7.29 -37.99 -7.88
C GLU A 464 8.20 -38.29 -9.07
N LYS A 465 7.70 -39.05 -10.06
CA LYS A 465 8.41 -39.30 -11.31
C LYS A 465 8.62 -38.02 -12.11
N LEU A 466 7.62 -37.14 -12.18
CA LEU A 466 7.76 -35.84 -12.85
C LEU A 466 8.83 -35.00 -12.14
N LEU A 467 8.85 -34.97 -10.81
CA LEU A 467 9.85 -34.26 -10.01
C LEU A 467 11.28 -34.78 -10.23
N SER A 468 11.47 -36.10 -10.40
CA SER A 468 12.81 -36.68 -10.59
C SER A 468 13.30 -36.64 -12.04
N ASP A 469 12.42 -36.96 -13.00
CA ASP A 469 12.79 -37.30 -14.37
C ASP A 469 12.24 -36.30 -15.41
N GLY A 470 11.43 -35.33 -14.97
CA GLY A 470 10.78 -34.34 -15.83
C GLY A 470 11.79 -33.50 -16.60
N GLN A 471 11.55 -33.29 -17.90
CA GLN A 471 12.46 -32.51 -18.74
C GLN A 471 12.32 -31.00 -18.54
N SER A 472 11.08 -30.54 -18.32
CA SER A 472 10.76 -29.15 -18.01
C SER A 472 11.05 -28.86 -16.54
N ASP A 473 11.88 -27.87 -16.25
CA ASP A 473 12.12 -27.43 -14.87
C ASP A 473 10.87 -26.83 -14.22
N LEU A 474 10.03 -26.13 -15.01
CA LEU A 474 8.69 -25.72 -14.59
C LEU A 474 7.81 -26.92 -14.28
N GLY A 475 7.90 -28.00 -15.07
CA GLY A 475 7.23 -29.28 -14.78
C GLY A 475 7.63 -29.85 -13.42
N ARG A 476 8.94 -29.92 -13.14
CA ARG A 476 9.48 -30.39 -11.86
C ARG A 476 9.08 -29.47 -10.70
N LEU A 477 9.10 -28.16 -10.92
CA LEU A 477 8.68 -27.14 -9.96
C LEU A 477 7.20 -27.30 -9.57
N HIS A 478 6.32 -27.43 -10.56
CA HIS A 478 4.89 -27.63 -10.31
C HIS A 478 4.63 -28.99 -9.65
N ALA A 479 5.37 -30.05 -10.00
CA ALA A 479 5.27 -31.34 -9.31
C ALA A 479 5.62 -31.22 -7.82
N LEU A 480 6.72 -30.52 -7.49
CA LEU A 480 7.13 -30.22 -6.12
C LEU A 480 6.02 -29.50 -5.33
N TRP A 481 5.48 -28.41 -5.90
CA TRP A 481 4.42 -27.63 -5.25
C TRP A 481 3.08 -28.36 -5.21
N THR A 482 2.77 -29.23 -6.18
CA THR A 482 1.56 -30.06 -6.15
C THR A 482 1.64 -31.07 -5.01
N LEU A 483 2.79 -31.74 -4.84
CA LEU A 483 3.03 -32.64 -3.71
C LEU A 483 2.92 -31.90 -2.37
N GLU A 484 3.43 -30.66 -2.27
CA GLU A 484 3.27 -29.81 -1.07
C GLU A 484 1.79 -29.49 -0.80
N GLY A 485 1.05 -29.05 -1.82
CA GLY A 485 -0.35 -28.64 -1.71
C GLY A 485 -1.29 -29.77 -1.32
N MET A 486 -0.93 -31.02 -1.68
CA MET A 486 -1.65 -32.22 -1.24
C MET A 486 -1.23 -32.72 0.15
N GLY A 487 -0.19 -32.15 0.76
CA GLY A 487 0.43 -32.65 1.99
C GLY A 487 1.12 -34.01 1.81
N LYS A 488 1.59 -34.33 0.60
CA LYS A 488 2.23 -35.61 0.24
C LYS A 488 3.70 -35.48 -0.10
N LEU A 489 4.27 -34.28 -0.03
CA LEU A 489 5.70 -34.08 -0.18
C LEU A 489 6.45 -34.85 0.92
N SER A 490 7.48 -35.60 0.56
CA SER A 490 8.34 -36.35 1.49
C SER A 490 9.72 -35.67 1.66
N PRO A 491 10.47 -35.99 2.74
CA PRO A 491 11.87 -35.57 2.87
C PRO A 491 12.74 -36.01 1.68
N GLU A 492 12.50 -37.19 1.11
CA GLU A 492 13.22 -37.70 -0.06
C GLU A 492 12.92 -36.87 -1.30
N ASN A 493 11.66 -36.48 -1.53
CA ASN A 493 11.30 -35.58 -2.62
C ASN A 493 12.02 -34.22 -2.48
N VAL A 494 12.08 -33.67 -1.26
CA VAL A 494 12.81 -32.42 -0.97
C VAL A 494 14.31 -32.58 -1.24
N VAL A 495 14.93 -33.68 -0.79
CA VAL A 495 16.35 -33.95 -1.05
C VAL A 495 16.64 -34.09 -2.54
N THR A 496 15.74 -34.71 -3.31
CA THR A 496 15.82 -34.79 -4.77
C THR A 496 15.79 -33.39 -5.38
N ALA A 497 14.80 -32.56 -5.00
CA ALA A 497 14.64 -31.21 -5.54
C ALA A 497 15.78 -30.24 -5.13
N LEU A 498 16.37 -30.40 -3.94
CA LEU A 498 17.54 -29.62 -3.50
C LEU A 498 18.80 -29.91 -4.35
N LYS A 499 18.83 -31.04 -5.06
CA LYS A 499 19.91 -31.46 -5.95
C LYS A 499 19.61 -31.18 -7.43
N ASP A 500 18.46 -30.60 -7.73
CA ASP A 500 18.05 -30.29 -9.10
C ASP A 500 19.07 -29.40 -9.82
N THR A 501 19.15 -29.47 -11.14
CA THR A 501 20.03 -28.63 -11.95
C THR A 501 19.50 -27.20 -12.12
N SER A 502 18.19 -26.98 -12.01
CA SER A 502 17.56 -25.67 -12.07
C SER A 502 17.60 -24.94 -10.72
N SER A 503 18.08 -23.70 -10.73
CA SER A 503 18.07 -22.81 -9.55
C SER A 503 16.64 -22.54 -9.05
N LEU A 504 15.67 -22.51 -9.98
CA LEU A 504 14.26 -22.31 -9.67
C LEU A 504 13.69 -23.46 -8.83
N VAL A 505 14.00 -24.71 -9.19
CA VAL A 505 13.58 -25.90 -8.45
C VAL A 505 14.30 -25.96 -7.09
N ARG A 506 15.62 -25.73 -7.06
CA ARG A 506 16.40 -25.74 -5.80
C ARG A 506 15.91 -24.71 -4.79
N SER A 507 15.71 -23.46 -5.20
CA SER A 507 15.20 -22.41 -4.31
C SER A 507 13.78 -22.74 -3.82
N SER A 508 12.90 -23.22 -4.68
CA SER A 508 11.56 -23.67 -4.27
C SER A 508 11.60 -24.87 -3.32
N ALA A 509 12.54 -25.80 -3.51
CA ALA A 509 12.76 -26.93 -2.61
C ALA A 509 13.16 -26.47 -1.21
N VAL A 510 14.00 -25.43 -1.10
CA VAL A 510 14.32 -24.82 0.20
C VAL A 510 13.07 -24.28 0.90
N ARG A 511 12.16 -23.62 0.17
CA ARG A 511 10.90 -23.13 0.74
C ARG A 511 10.00 -24.28 1.18
N CYS A 512 9.87 -25.33 0.36
CA CYS A 512 9.10 -26.53 0.71
C CYS A 512 9.74 -27.33 1.86
N ALA A 513 11.04 -27.15 2.10
CA ALA A 513 11.77 -27.82 3.18
C ALA A 513 11.49 -27.24 4.57
N GLU A 514 10.87 -26.07 4.68
CA GLU A 514 10.67 -25.36 5.95
C GLU A 514 10.10 -26.23 7.09
N PRO A 515 9.04 -27.04 6.89
CA PRO A 515 8.54 -27.93 7.93
C PRO A 515 9.58 -28.97 8.40
N TYR A 516 10.45 -29.42 7.51
CA TYR A 516 11.53 -30.38 7.81
C TYR A 516 12.74 -29.73 8.46
N LEU A 517 13.03 -28.47 8.12
CA LEU A 517 14.03 -27.67 8.83
C LEU A 517 13.60 -27.39 10.26
N LEU A 518 12.31 -27.09 10.47
CA LEU A 518 11.74 -26.85 11.80
C LEU A 518 11.69 -28.13 12.65
N SER A 519 11.38 -29.28 12.04
CA SER A 519 11.40 -30.59 12.70
C SER A 519 12.78 -31.27 12.72
N GLU A 520 13.83 -30.54 12.33
CA GLU A 520 15.23 -30.95 12.36
C GLU A 520 15.54 -32.29 11.66
N LYS A 521 14.94 -32.53 10.48
CA LYS A 521 15.18 -33.75 9.69
C LYS A 521 16.64 -33.82 9.20
N PRO A 522 17.43 -34.81 9.65
CA PRO A 522 18.88 -34.85 9.37
C PRO A 522 19.23 -34.90 7.89
N GLU A 523 18.51 -35.69 7.11
CA GLU A 523 18.73 -35.88 5.67
C GLU A 523 18.50 -34.58 4.87
N VAL A 524 17.47 -33.80 5.22
CA VAL A 524 17.17 -32.51 4.59
C VAL A 524 18.19 -31.45 4.99
N ILE A 525 18.50 -31.33 6.29
CA ILE A 525 19.51 -30.38 6.78
C ILE A 525 20.87 -30.67 6.15
N LYS A 526 21.28 -31.94 6.08
CA LYS A 526 22.54 -32.34 5.46
C LYS A 526 22.56 -32.01 3.97
N ALA A 527 21.49 -32.34 3.24
CA ALA A 527 21.37 -32.03 1.81
C ALA A 527 21.47 -30.52 1.55
N LEU A 528 20.80 -29.69 2.36
CA LEU A 528 20.83 -28.23 2.25
C LEU A 528 22.22 -27.66 2.56
N THR A 529 22.73 -27.96 3.76
CA THR A 529 23.96 -27.35 4.29
C THR A 529 25.23 -27.82 3.58
N SER A 530 25.20 -29.00 2.96
CA SER A 530 26.33 -29.55 2.20
C SER A 530 26.21 -29.34 0.69
N SER A 531 25.15 -28.68 0.21
CA SER A 531 24.93 -28.46 -1.21
C SER A 531 26.03 -27.56 -1.80
N PRO A 532 26.74 -28.00 -2.87
CA PRO A 532 27.70 -27.15 -3.57
C PRO A 532 27.06 -25.87 -4.14
N ALA A 533 25.76 -25.91 -4.45
CA ALA A 533 25.01 -24.77 -4.98
C ALA A 533 24.98 -23.59 -4.01
N MET A 534 25.12 -23.81 -2.69
CA MET A 534 25.18 -22.73 -1.69
C MET A 534 26.38 -21.78 -1.83
N LYS A 535 27.34 -22.11 -2.71
CA LYS A 535 28.49 -21.24 -3.02
C LYS A 535 28.27 -20.32 -4.22
N SER A 536 27.32 -20.63 -5.10
CA SER A 536 27.19 -19.96 -6.41
C SER A 536 25.75 -19.65 -6.83
N ASP A 537 24.76 -20.37 -6.33
CA ASP A 537 23.34 -20.15 -6.62
C ASP A 537 22.73 -19.13 -5.66
N ILE A 538 22.75 -17.87 -6.06
CA ILE A 538 22.30 -16.77 -5.19
C ILE A 538 20.80 -16.86 -4.83
N GLU A 539 19.95 -17.44 -5.69
CA GLU A 539 18.52 -17.62 -5.39
C GLU A 539 18.31 -18.61 -4.25
N MET A 540 19.03 -19.75 -4.32
CA MET A 540 18.99 -20.77 -3.27
C MET A 540 19.54 -20.20 -1.95
N VAL A 541 20.61 -19.39 -2.01
CA VAL A 541 21.20 -18.74 -0.84
C VAL A 541 20.22 -17.77 -0.17
N ILE A 542 19.60 -16.87 -0.94
CA ILE A 542 18.58 -15.92 -0.45
C ILE A 542 17.42 -16.67 0.18
N GLN A 543 16.89 -17.67 -0.51
CA GLN A 543 15.75 -18.44 -0.02
C GLN A 543 16.10 -19.22 1.24
N THR A 544 17.32 -19.75 1.35
CA THR A 544 17.83 -20.41 2.57
C THR A 544 17.90 -19.45 3.74
N PHE A 545 18.46 -18.25 3.50
CA PHE A 545 18.54 -17.20 4.51
C PHE A 545 17.15 -16.82 5.05
N ASN A 546 16.19 -16.61 4.16
CA ASN A 546 14.80 -16.31 4.50
C ASN A 546 14.11 -17.43 5.27
N SER A 547 14.23 -18.67 4.80
CA SER A 547 13.60 -19.85 5.42
C SER A 547 14.10 -20.05 6.84
N ILE A 548 15.43 -19.98 7.07
CA ILE A 548 16.00 -20.12 8.41
C ILE A 548 15.54 -18.96 9.31
N ASN A 549 15.55 -17.72 8.80
CA ASN A 549 15.19 -16.55 9.61
C ASN A 549 13.73 -16.48 10.04
N THR A 550 12.83 -17.05 9.25
CA THR A 550 11.39 -16.94 9.49
C THR A 550 10.75 -18.23 10.00
N SER A 551 11.44 -19.38 9.88
CA SER A 551 10.97 -20.68 10.41
C SER A 551 10.72 -20.69 11.92
N GLY A 552 11.34 -19.79 12.68
CA GLY A 552 11.32 -19.83 14.14
C GLY A 552 12.20 -20.94 14.74
N THR A 553 13.08 -21.55 13.94
CA THR A 553 14.03 -22.57 14.41
C THR A 553 14.94 -22.05 15.51
N VAL A 554 15.28 -22.93 16.46
CA VAL A 554 16.27 -22.71 17.51
C VAL A 554 17.53 -23.56 17.30
N SER A 555 17.59 -24.32 16.20
CA SER A 555 18.68 -25.25 15.92
C SER A 555 20.01 -24.49 15.74
N PRO A 556 21.03 -24.76 16.58
CA PRO A 556 22.34 -24.09 16.46
C PRO A 556 23.01 -24.32 15.11
N VAL A 557 22.75 -25.48 14.48
CA VAL A 557 23.30 -25.82 13.15
C VAL A 557 22.76 -24.88 12.08
N LEU A 558 21.42 -24.71 12.03
CA LEU A 558 20.78 -23.83 11.04
C LEU A 558 21.10 -22.37 11.30
N LEU A 559 21.06 -21.92 12.55
CA LEU A 559 21.40 -20.54 12.91
C LEU A 559 22.87 -20.22 12.59
N GLY A 560 23.79 -21.12 12.93
CA GLY A 560 25.20 -20.96 12.59
C GLY A 560 25.45 -21.01 11.07
N PHE A 561 24.68 -21.80 10.32
CA PHE A 561 24.77 -21.83 8.86
C PHE A 561 24.29 -20.53 8.23
N ARG A 562 23.17 -19.96 8.70
CA ARG A 562 22.71 -18.63 8.30
C ARG A 562 23.76 -17.56 8.56
N ASP A 563 24.40 -17.57 9.73
CA ASP A 563 25.41 -16.57 10.08
C ASP A 563 26.62 -16.65 9.14
N LYS A 564 27.04 -17.87 8.76
CA LYS A 564 28.06 -18.09 7.73
C LYS A 564 27.65 -17.58 6.36
N ILE A 565 26.37 -17.70 5.98
CA ILE A 565 25.85 -17.12 4.73
C ILE A 565 25.98 -15.59 4.78
N ALA A 566 25.54 -14.95 5.87
CA ALA A 566 25.64 -13.49 6.00
C ALA A 566 27.09 -12.99 5.94
N GLU A 567 28.03 -13.73 6.52
CA GLU A 567 29.46 -13.40 6.48
C GLU A 567 30.05 -13.60 5.07
N HIS A 568 29.77 -14.75 4.44
CA HIS A 568 30.33 -15.08 3.13
C HIS A 568 29.82 -14.17 2.01
N PHE A 569 28.54 -13.77 2.08
CA PHE A 569 27.89 -12.91 1.09
C PHE A 569 27.68 -11.47 1.59
N GLN A 570 28.52 -10.98 2.50
CA GLN A 570 28.41 -9.62 3.05
C GLN A 570 28.50 -8.52 1.97
N ASP A 571 29.21 -8.77 0.87
CA ASP A 571 29.32 -7.82 -0.24
C ASP A 571 28.15 -7.91 -1.23
N ASN A 572 27.28 -8.91 -1.10
CA ASN A 572 26.04 -8.99 -1.87
C ASN A 572 24.99 -8.06 -1.24
N GLU A 573 24.55 -7.05 -1.98
CA GLU A 573 23.60 -6.04 -1.51
C GLU A 573 22.28 -6.62 -0.98
N THR A 574 21.78 -7.69 -1.58
CA THR A 574 20.50 -8.31 -1.23
C THR A 574 20.61 -9.05 0.10
N ILE A 575 21.63 -9.88 0.26
CA ILE A 575 21.89 -10.61 1.51
C ILE A 575 22.20 -9.63 2.65
N SER A 576 23.00 -8.60 2.39
CA SER A 576 23.28 -7.57 3.39
C SER A 576 22.04 -6.80 3.84
N ALA A 577 21.16 -6.44 2.91
CA ALA A 577 19.87 -5.81 3.24
C ALA A 577 18.97 -6.73 4.09
N LEU A 578 18.92 -8.04 3.77
CA LEU A 578 18.18 -9.03 4.55
C LEU A 578 18.74 -9.17 5.97
N ALA A 579 20.06 -9.28 6.12
CA ALA A 579 20.73 -9.36 7.41
C ALA A 579 20.48 -8.09 8.25
N GLN A 580 20.46 -6.91 7.62
CA GLN A 580 20.13 -5.66 8.30
C GLN A 580 18.67 -5.60 8.74
N ALA A 581 17.73 -5.98 7.86
CA ALA A 581 16.30 -6.00 8.17
C ALA A 581 16.00 -6.90 9.38
N GLN A 582 16.62 -8.07 9.43
CA GLN A 582 16.51 -8.99 10.57
C GLN A 582 16.97 -8.34 11.90
N ARG A 583 18.12 -7.66 11.90
CA ARG A 583 18.64 -6.96 13.10
C ARG A 583 17.67 -5.88 13.57
N SER A 584 17.06 -5.14 12.64
CA SER A 584 16.05 -4.12 12.94
C SER A 584 14.78 -4.72 13.55
N GLU A 585 14.26 -5.81 12.97
CA GLU A 585 13.06 -6.48 13.51
C GLU A 585 13.27 -7.01 14.94
N PHE A 586 14.47 -7.51 15.24
CA PHE A 586 14.80 -7.93 16.59
C PHE A 586 14.78 -6.74 17.56
N ALA A 587 15.34 -5.60 17.17
CA ALA A 587 15.30 -4.37 17.96
C ALA A 587 13.85 -3.88 18.19
N ASP A 588 13.01 -3.94 17.16
CA ASP A 588 11.59 -3.57 17.25
C ASP A 588 10.80 -4.51 18.18
N LYS A 589 11.01 -5.83 18.08
CA LYS A 589 10.40 -6.80 19.01
C LYS A 589 10.79 -6.50 20.46
N GLN A 590 12.04 -6.13 20.72
CA GLN A 590 12.50 -5.72 22.05
C GLN A 590 11.83 -4.42 22.51
N ALA A 591 11.62 -3.45 21.60
CA ALA A 591 10.87 -2.23 21.88
C ALA A 591 9.39 -2.52 22.18
N GLU A 592 8.75 -3.42 21.43
CA GLU A 592 7.36 -3.84 21.65
C GLU A 592 7.19 -4.53 23.01
N LEU A 593 8.14 -5.39 23.40
CA LEU A 593 8.17 -6.01 24.74
C LEU A 593 8.29 -4.96 25.86
N LYS A 594 9.06 -3.88 25.63
CA LYS A 594 9.08 -2.72 26.55
C LYS A 594 7.74 -1.98 26.56
N GLN A 595 7.08 -1.81 25.41
CA GLN A 595 5.78 -1.14 25.29
C GLN A 595 4.61 -1.92 25.90
N LYS A 596 4.65 -3.27 25.97
CA LYS A 596 3.65 -4.06 26.70
C LYS A 596 3.50 -3.63 28.18
N LYS A 597 4.51 -2.98 28.76
CA LYS A 597 4.46 -2.41 30.12
C LYS A 597 3.61 -1.14 30.24
N LEU A 598 3.15 -0.54 29.13
CA LEU A 598 2.30 0.67 29.08
C LEU A 598 0.79 0.38 29.16
N GLY A 599 0.38 -0.90 29.31
CA GLY A 599 -1.01 -1.32 29.50
C GLY A 599 -1.60 -2.13 28.34
N ALA A 600 -2.40 -3.16 28.65
CA ALA A 600 -2.89 -4.13 27.66
C ALA A 600 -3.78 -3.50 26.57
N ALA A 601 -4.59 -2.50 26.91
CA ALA A 601 -5.46 -1.80 25.95
C ALA A 601 -4.65 -1.00 24.92
N PHE A 602 -3.65 -0.23 25.38
CA PHE A 602 -2.76 0.53 24.52
C PHE A 602 -1.95 -0.38 23.58
N SER A 603 -1.41 -1.50 24.10
CA SER A 603 -0.67 -2.46 23.28
C SER A 603 -1.53 -3.10 22.18
N LYS A 604 -2.79 -3.47 22.49
CA LYS A 604 -3.73 -3.97 21.48
C LYS A 604 -4.04 -2.91 20.43
N SER A 605 -4.23 -1.66 20.86
CA SER A 605 -4.48 -0.53 19.96
C SER A 605 -3.32 -0.27 19.01
N MET A 606 -2.08 -0.24 19.52
CA MET A 606 -0.86 -0.10 18.70
C MET A 606 -0.73 -1.21 17.65
N LYS A 607 -1.08 -2.46 17.99
CA LYS A 607 -1.03 -3.59 17.04
C LYS A 607 -2.03 -3.43 15.90
N ARG A 608 -3.28 -3.09 16.22
CA ARG A 608 -4.31 -2.85 15.20
C ARG A 608 -4.00 -1.61 14.37
N GLY A 609 -3.56 -0.54 15.02
CA GLY A 609 -3.13 0.70 14.37
C GLY A 609 -1.96 0.52 13.41
N LYS A 610 -0.96 -0.31 13.77
CA LYS A 610 0.16 -0.68 12.88
C LYS A 610 -0.35 -1.32 11.59
N VAL A 611 -1.25 -2.30 11.72
CA VAL A 611 -1.84 -2.98 10.56
C VAL A 611 -2.57 -1.97 9.70
N ILE A 612 -3.45 -1.15 10.28
CA ILE A 612 -4.18 -0.10 9.55
C ILE A 612 -3.23 0.83 8.79
N TYR A 613 -2.20 1.33 9.46
CA TYR A 613 -1.20 2.21 8.85
C TYR A 613 -0.50 1.56 7.66
N GLN A 614 -0.05 0.31 7.84
CA GLN A 614 0.65 -0.45 6.81
C GLN A 614 -0.24 -0.85 5.64
N GLN A 615 -1.56 -0.85 5.82
CA GLN A 615 -2.50 -1.16 4.75
C GLN A 615 -2.91 0.10 3.96
N LEU A 616 -3.12 1.24 4.64
CA LEU A 616 -3.75 2.41 4.03
C LEU A 616 -2.90 3.68 4.03
N CYS A 617 -2.13 3.94 5.08
CA CYS A 617 -1.48 5.24 5.26
C CYS A 617 -0.06 5.29 4.66
N PHE A 618 0.64 4.14 4.63
CA PHE A 618 2.05 4.08 4.26
C PHE A 618 2.35 4.50 2.82
N SER A 619 1.39 4.35 1.90
CA SER A 619 1.58 4.68 0.48
C SER A 619 1.93 6.15 0.30
N CYS A 620 1.25 7.04 1.02
CA CYS A 620 1.48 8.49 0.97
C CYS A 620 2.48 8.96 2.05
N HIS A 621 2.43 8.41 3.27
CA HIS A 621 3.22 8.89 4.41
C HIS A 621 4.55 8.16 4.63
N GLY A 622 4.85 7.13 3.83
CA GLY A 622 6.08 6.34 3.94
C GLY A 622 6.06 5.35 5.11
N ASN A 623 7.00 4.40 5.11
CA ASN A 623 7.14 3.44 6.21
C ASN A 623 7.78 4.06 7.46
N ASP A 624 8.52 5.15 7.29
CA ASP A 624 9.20 5.89 8.36
C ASP A 624 8.37 7.08 8.87
N GLY A 625 7.17 7.27 8.33
CA GLY A 625 6.28 8.38 8.67
C GLY A 625 6.78 9.74 8.19
N LYS A 626 7.82 9.82 7.34
CA LYS A 626 8.39 11.10 6.88
C LYS A 626 7.78 11.64 5.59
N GLY A 627 6.80 10.95 5.01
CA GLY A 627 6.24 11.22 3.69
C GLY A 627 6.97 10.44 2.59
N THR A 628 6.22 9.84 1.67
CA THR A 628 6.76 9.14 0.50
C THR A 628 7.36 10.14 -0.49
N PRO A 629 8.64 10.02 -0.89
CA PRO A 629 9.25 10.90 -1.88
C PRO A 629 8.50 10.85 -3.22
N MET A 630 8.32 12.01 -3.85
CA MET A 630 7.70 12.09 -5.17
C MET A 630 8.72 11.76 -6.26
N PRO A 631 8.44 10.78 -7.14
CA PRO A 631 9.31 10.47 -8.25
C PRO A 631 9.51 11.68 -9.17
N GLY A 632 10.76 11.94 -9.57
CA GLY A 632 11.10 13.02 -10.51
C GLY A 632 11.04 14.44 -9.93
N GLN A 633 10.76 14.61 -8.63
CA GLN A 633 10.70 15.91 -7.97
C GLN A 633 11.55 15.91 -6.71
N GLU A 634 12.80 16.37 -6.83
CA GLU A 634 13.76 16.35 -5.73
C GLU A 634 13.28 17.22 -4.56
N GLY A 635 13.31 16.65 -3.34
CA GLY A 635 12.83 17.31 -2.13
C GLY A 635 11.31 17.30 -1.92
N GLU A 636 10.52 16.92 -2.94
CA GLU A 636 9.06 16.83 -2.87
C GLU A 636 8.56 15.49 -2.31
N LYS A 637 7.44 15.54 -1.58
CA LYS A 637 6.84 14.38 -0.92
C LYS A 637 5.32 14.36 -1.13
N LEU A 638 4.75 13.15 -1.22
CA LEU A 638 3.32 12.96 -1.43
C LEU A 638 2.48 13.48 -0.26
N ALA A 639 3.00 13.40 0.97
CA ALA A 639 2.30 13.79 2.19
C ALA A 639 3.30 14.34 3.24
N PRO A 640 2.83 15.13 4.22
CA PRO A 640 3.67 15.68 5.27
C PRO A 640 4.24 14.61 6.21
N SER A 641 5.33 14.95 6.87
CA SER A 641 5.96 14.15 7.92
C SER A 641 5.07 14.10 9.18
N PHE A 642 4.95 12.93 9.78
CA PHE A 642 4.39 12.72 11.10
C PHE A 642 5.42 12.89 12.22
N VAL A 643 6.72 12.71 11.92
CA VAL A 643 7.80 12.78 12.91
C VAL A 643 7.88 14.19 13.48
N GLY A 644 7.68 14.32 14.80
CA GLY A 644 7.77 15.60 15.52
C GLY A 644 6.68 16.62 15.17
N SER A 645 5.67 16.24 14.37
CA SER A 645 4.62 17.18 13.94
C SER A 645 3.75 17.62 15.13
N ALA A 646 3.60 18.93 15.34
CA ALA A 646 2.77 19.49 16.40
C ALA A 646 1.30 19.05 16.27
N ARG A 647 0.77 18.98 15.05
CA ARG A 647 -0.59 18.46 14.74
C ARG A 647 -0.76 16.99 15.11
N VAL A 648 0.30 16.19 14.96
CA VAL A 648 0.29 14.77 15.36
C VAL A 648 0.46 14.64 16.86
N LEU A 649 1.34 15.40 17.49
CA LEU A 649 1.65 15.31 18.92
C LEU A 649 0.70 16.12 19.81
N GLY A 650 -0.21 16.89 19.20
CA GLY A 650 -1.19 17.74 19.86
C GLY A 650 -2.02 17.02 20.92
N ARG A 651 -2.57 17.79 21.86
CA ARG A 651 -3.20 17.27 23.07
C ARG A 651 -4.41 16.40 22.72
N GLY A 652 -4.58 15.29 23.45
CA GLY A 652 -5.73 14.39 23.29
C GLY A 652 -5.86 13.69 21.92
N GLY A 653 -4.99 14.00 20.95
CA GLY A 653 -5.10 13.51 19.58
C GLY A 653 -6.20 14.17 18.77
N GLU A 654 -6.81 15.26 19.24
CA GLU A 654 -8.03 15.77 18.62
C GLU A 654 -7.80 16.28 17.20
N SER A 655 -6.73 17.05 16.95
CA SER A 655 -6.35 17.45 15.59
C SER A 655 -6.11 16.26 14.65
N THR A 656 -5.51 15.18 15.18
CA THR A 656 -5.32 13.93 14.42
C THR A 656 -6.66 13.25 14.13
N ILE A 657 -7.56 13.18 15.11
CA ILE A 657 -8.91 12.60 14.95
C ILE A 657 -9.74 13.42 13.95
N ARG A 658 -9.79 14.74 14.09
CA ARG A 658 -10.48 15.67 13.17
C ARG A 658 -9.98 15.50 11.74
N THR A 659 -8.66 15.39 11.56
CA THR A 659 -8.02 15.09 10.27
C THR A 659 -8.46 13.74 9.72
N LEU A 660 -8.40 12.67 10.52
CA LEU A 660 -8.81 11.34 10.11
C LEU A 660 -10.31 11.27 9.74
N LEU A 661 -11.18 12.01 10.43
CA LEU A 661 -12.62 12.01 10.14
C LEU A 661 -12.96 12.78 8.87
N HIS A 662 -12.40 13.98 8.64
CA HIS A 662 -12.88 14.87 7.58
C HIS A 662 -11.85 15.19 6.50
N GLY A 663 -10.61 14.71 6.63
CA GLY A 663 -9.52 15.03 5.74
C GLY A 663 -8.78 16.32 6.12
N LEU A 664 -7.71 16.61 5.40
CA LEU A 664 -6.86 17.81 5.56
C LEU A 664 -6.43 18.32 4.19
N THR A 665 -6.45 19.65 4.01
CA THR A 665 -6.12 20.34 2.75
C THR A 665 -5.42 21.67 3.01
N GLY A 666 -4.80 22.21 1.96
CA GLY A 666 -4.18 23.54 1.97
C GLY A 666 -2.73 23.52 2.44
N ASP A 667 -2.23 24.70 2.77
CA ASP A 667 -0.87 24.89 3.31
C ASP A 667 -0.72 24.20 4.67
N LEU A 668 0.33 23.38 4.78
CA LEU A 668 0.71 22.68 6.00
C LEU A 668 2.17 23.00 6.35
N ASP A 669 2.37 23.66 7.48
CA ASP A 669 3.68 24.06 7.99
C ASP A 669 4.47 24.92 6.97
N GLY A 670 3.79 25.81 6.23
CA GLY A 670 4.37 26.68 5.22
C GLY A 670 4.70 25.98 3.89
N ARG A 671 4.18 24.77 3.69
CA ARG A 671 4.31 24.00 2.46
C ARG A 671 2.96 23.50 1.97
N GLU A 672 2.67 23.71 0.69
CA GLU A 672 1.52 23.10 0.05
C GLU A 672 1.79 21.64 -0.34
N TYR A 673 0.79 20.79 -0.12
CA TYR A 673 0.76 19.42 -0.61
C TYR A 673 -0.49 19.28 -1.48
N GLU A 674 -0.34 18.97 -2.78
CA GLU A 674 -1.53 18.82 -3.63
C GLU A 674 -2.30 17.51 -3.35
N GLY A 675 -1.69 16.57 -2.63
CA GLY A 675 -2.37 15.37 -2.14
C GLY A 675 -3.38 15.74 -1.07
N LEU A 676 -4.67 15.66 -1.38
CA LEU A 676 -5.72 15.80 -0.37
C LEU A 676 -5.64 14.61 0.60
N MET A 677 -5.50 14.87 1.90
CA MET A 677 -5.66 13.81 2.89
C MET A 677 -7.13 13.40 2.92
N VAL A 678 -7.41 12.17 2.47
CA VAL A 678 -8.77 11.65 2.31
C VAL A 678 -9.39 11.35 3.66
N ALA A 679 -10.63 11.81 3.84
CA ALA A 679 -11.46 11.52 5.00
C ALA A 679 -11.68 10.01 5.19
N MET A 680 -11.47 9.52 6.40
CA MET A 680 -11.67 8.13 6.82
C MET A 680 -12.89 7.96 7.73
N ALA A 681 -13.81 8.94 7.78
CA ALA A 681 -15.03 8.89 8.60
C ALA A 681 -15.93 7.67 8.36
N ASN A 682 -15.80 6.96 7.24
CA ASN A 682 -16.58 5.72 7.03
C ASN A 682 -16.10 4.54 7.90
N ASN A 683 -14.95 4.66 8.57
CA ASN A 683 -14.47 3.68 9.55
C ASN A 683 -15.03 3.97 10.94
N ASP A 684 -15.15 2.94 11.77
CA ASP A 684 -15.65 3.07 13.14
C ASP A 684 -14.67 3.80 14.08
N ASP A 685 -15.14 4.11 15.29
CA ASP A 685 -14.39 4.91 16.26
C ASP A 685 -13.15 4.19 16.82
N LEU A 686 -13.21 2.86 16.91
CA LEU A 686 -12.08 2.06 17.37
C LEU A 686 -10.95 2.06 16.32
N TRP A 687 -11.30 1.91 15.04
CA TRP A 687 -10.37 1.97 13.92
C TRP A 687 -9.63 3.30 13.87
N ILE A 688 -10.36 4.42 14.02
CA ILE A 688 -9.78 5.77 14.02
C ILE A 688 -8.86 5.97 15.23
N ALA A 689 -9.27 5.53 16.42
CA ALA A 689 -8.45 5.59 17.62
C ALA A 689 -7.16 4.77 17.47
N ASP A 690 -7.25 3.56 16.93
CA ASP A 690 -6.11 2.66 16.76
C ASP A 690 -5.04 3.23 15.83
N VAL A 691 -5.44 3.71 14.64
CA VAL A 691 -4.48 4.32 13.70
C VAL A 691 -3.91 5.63 14.25
N ALA A 692 -4.73 6.45 14.93
CA ALA A 692 -4.25 7.65 15.59
C ALA A 692 -3.17 7.33 16.63
N ASN A 693 -3.39 6.32 17.48
CA ASN A 693 -2.40 5.89 18.47
C ASN A 693 -1.09 5.44 17.85
N TYR A 694 -1.14 4.65 16.78
CA TYR A 694 0.06 4.19 16.08
C TYR A 694 0.86 5.37 15.50
N ILE A 695 0.21 6.28 14.77
CA ILE A 695 0.85 7.48 14.19
C ILE A 695 1.49 8.35 15.30
N ARG A 696 0.77 8.50 16.41
CA ARG A 696 1.17 9.33 17.56
C ARG A 696 2.28 8.74 18.42
N ASN A 697 2.54 7.44 18.32
CA ASN A 697 3.49 6.72 19.19
C ASN A 697 4.49 5.85 18.40
N SER A 698 4.70 6.17 17.12
CA SER A 698 5.69 5.53 16.25
C SER A 698 6.65 6.56 15.67
N PHE A 699 7.68 6.13 14.95
CA PHE A 699 8.61 7.03 14.25
C PHE A 699 9.40 7.98 15.17
N GLY A 700 9.54 7.61 16.44
CA GLY A 700 10.14 8.47 17.48
C GLY A 700 9.14 9.39 18.19
N ASN A 701 7.87 9.39 17.79
CA ASN A 701 6.80 10.10 18.49
C ASN A 701 6.39 9.38 19.78
N GLN A 702 5.93 10.16 20.75
CA GLN A 702 5.34 9.66 21.98
C GLN A 702 4.24 10.63 22.45
N ALA A 703 3.00 10.17 22.54
CA ALA A 703 1.86 11.00 22.93
C ALA A 703 0.74 10.20 23.62
N ASP A 704 -0.21 10.92 24.21
CA ASP A 704 -1.29 10.32 25.00
C ASP A 704 -2.17 9.34 24.21
N PHE A 705 -2.69 8.33 24.92
CA PHE A 705 -3.57 7.28 24.39
C PHE A 705 -4.97 7.81 24.04
N VAL A 706 -5.32 7.72 22.76
CA VAL A 706 -6.64 8.00 22.19
C VAL A 706 -7.54 6.77 22.33
N ARG A 707 -8.75 6.94 22.85
CA ARG A 707 -9.75 5.86 22.94
C ARG A 707 -10.89 6.08 21.95
N ALA A 708 -11.68 5.05 21.69
CA ALA A 708 -12.84 5.12 20.81
C ALA A 708 -13.84 6.20 21.26
N GLU A 709 -13.99 6.41 22.58
CA GLU A 709 -14.90 7.43 23.13
C GLU A 709 -14.45 8.85 22.77
N ASN A 710 -13.14 9.10 22.69
CA ASN A 710 -12.60 10.39 22.23
C ASN A 710 -13.02 10.66 20.77
N VAL A 711 -13.01 9.63 19.93
CA VAL A 711 -13.42 9.73 18.52
C VAL A 711 -14.93 9.95 18.41
N ALA A 712 -15.72 9.21 19.18
CA ALA A 712 -17.18 9.32 19.17
C ALA A 712 -17.67 10.75 19.47
N VAL A 713 -17.04 11.41 20.47
CA VAL A 713 -17.35 12.80 20.83
C VAL A 713 -17.09 13.74 19.65
N LEU A 714 -15.88 13.71 19.08
CA LEU A 714 -15.50 14.60 17.97
C LEU A 714 -16.28 14.32 16.68
N ARG A 715 -16.61 13.06 16.42
CA ARG A 715 -17.46 12.67 15.29
C ARG A 715 -18.86 13.25 15.42
N LYS A 716 -19.43 13.23 16.63
CA LYS A 716 -20.74 13.83 16.89
C LYS A 716 -20.69 15.36 16.76
N GLU A 717 -19.66 15.99 17.31
CA GLU A 717 -19.44 17.44 17.27
C GLU A 717 -19.37 17.98 15.84
N HIS A 718 -18.74 17.23 14.93
CA HIS A 718 -18.49 17.67 13.55
C HIS A 718 -19.28 16.90 12.48
N SER A 719 -20.38 16.25 12.85
CA SER A 719 -21.17 15.38 11.95
C SER A 719 -21.70 16.08 10.69
N SER A 720 -21.92 17.40 10.76
CA SER A 720 -22.38 18.23 9.63
C SER A 720 -21.24 18.67 8.70
N ARG A 721 -19.96 18.50 9.09
CA ARG A 721 -18.82 18.94 8.31
C ARG A 721 -18.54 18.00 7.14
N LYS A 722 -18.59 18.55 5.92
CA LYS A 722 -18.27 17.81 4.67
C LYS A 722 -16.92 18.20 4.05
N LYS A 723 -16.34 19.32 4.47
CA LYS A 723 -15.09 19.86 3.93
C LYS A 723 -13.88 19.37 4.74
N PRO A 724 -12.74 19.11 4.08
CA PRO A 724 -11.46 18.91 4.76
C PRO A 724 -11.12 20.07 5.69
N TRP A 725 -10.34 19.79 6.72
CA TRP A 725 -9.76 20.82 7.57
C TRP A 725 -8.62 21.55 6.87
N THR A 726 -8.36 22.78 7.26
CA THR A 726 -7.09 23.47 7.03
C THR A 726 -6.27 23.47 8.32
N GLN A 727 -4.95 23.65 8.22
CA GLN A 727 -4.10 23.73 9.41
C GLN A 727 -4.54 24.84 10.36
N LYS A 728 -4.86 26.04 9.83
CA LYS A 728 -5.32 27.18 10.63
C LYS A 728 -6.62 26.89 11.39
N GLU A 729 -7.57 26.18 10.77
CA GLU A 729 -8.79 25.79 11.46
C GLU A 729 -8.51 24.81 12.61
N LEU A 730 -7.60 23.85 12.43
CA LEU A 730 -7.23 22.93 13.50
C LEU A 730 -6.51 23.65 14.64
N GLU A 731 -5.55 24.53 14.32
CA GLU A 731 -4.81 25.33 15.30
C GLU A 731 -5.73 26.24 16.13
N ALA A 732 -6.78 26.80 15.51
CA ALA A 732 -7.76 27.63 16.21
C ALA A 732 -8.64 26.85 17.21
N LEU A 733 -8.71 25.52 17.06
CA LEU A 733 -9.47 24.64 17.96
C LEU A 733 -8.62 24.07 19.10
N GLU A 734 -7.30 24.21 19.05
CA GLU A 734 -6.43 23.81 20.15
C GLU A 734 -6.47 24.87 21.28
N PRO A 735 -6.47 24.47 22.56
CA PRO A 735 -6.43 25.40 23.69
C PRO A 735 -5.27 26.38 23.57
N GLN A 736 -5.52 27.66 23.83
CA GLN A 736 -4.51 28.70 23.70
C GLN A 736 -3.77 28.93 25.02
N PRO A 737 -2.49 29.35 24.99
CA PRO A 737 -1.79 29.73 26.21
C PRO A 737 -2.45 30.98 26.82
N LEU A 738 -2.67 30.96 28.13
CA LEU A 738 -3.18 32.10 28.87
C LEU A 738 -2.24 33.29 28.70
N THR A 739 -2.75 34.35 28.09
CA THR A 739 -2.01 35.57 27.84
C THR A 739 -2.01 36.48 29.07
N ASN A 740 -1.06 37.42 29.17
CA ASN A 740 -0.87 38.35 30.30
C ASN A 740 -0.28 37.77 31.59
N LYS A 741 0.77 36.94 31.51
CA LYS A 741 1.52 36.40 32.67
C LYS A 741 1.92 37.47 33.71
N LYS A 742 2.14 38.73 33.28
CA LYS A 742 2.45 39.89 34.15
C LYS A 742 1.39 40.20 35.22
N LYS A 743 0.13 39.76 35.03
CA LYS A 743 -0.96 39.96 35.99
C LYS A 743 -1.04 38.84 37.04
N TRP A 744 -0.26 37.78 36.90
CA TRP A 744 -0.27 36.66 37.83
C TRP A 744 0.49 37.04 39.11
N LYS A 745 -0.06 36.67 40.27
CA LYS A 745 0.71 36.74 41.52
C LYS A 745 1.36 35.38 41.77
N LEU A 746 2.65 35.41 42.01
CA LEU A 746 3.50 34.24 42.06
C LEU A 746 4.02 34.04 43.47
N SER A 747 3.94 32.82 43.98
CA SER A 747 4.53 32.45 45.26
C SER A 747 5.13 31.04 45.20
N ALA A 748 6.15 30.78 46.00
CA ALA A 748 6.75 29.46 46.09
C ALA A 748 7.25 29.17 47.51
N SER A 749 7.37 27.88 47.83
CA SER A 749 7.98 27.38 49.05
C SER A 749 9.46 27.80 49.21
N HIS A 750 10.19 27.93 48.10
CA HIS A 750 11.62 28.25 48.07
C HIS A 750 11.88 29.35 47.05
N LYS A 751 12.81 30.26 47.34
CA LYS A 751 13.24 31.34 46.42
C LYS A 751 12.07 32.07 45.74
N SER A 752 11.00 32.33 46.48
CA SER A 752 9.74 32.85 45.92
C SER A 752 9.88 34.12 45.09
N LYS A 753 10.85 34.98 45.41
CA LYS A 753 11.12 36.22 44.66
C LYS A 753 11.61 35.95 43.23
N ASP A 754 12.17 34.78 42.99
CA ASP A 754 12.76 34.38 41.71
C ASP A 754 11.74 33.65 40.82
N LEU A 755 10.54 33.30 41.32
CA LEU A 755 9.52 32.59 40.54
C LEU A 755 9.04 33.41 39.32
N LYS A 756 9.13 34.74 39.38
CA LYS A 756 8.86 35.63 38.24
C LYS A 756 9.72 35.34 37.01
N LEU A 757 10.91 34.75 37.20
CA LEU A 757 11.81 34.36 36.12
C LEU A 757 11.27 33.15 35.34
N ALA A 758 10.35 32.37 35.90
CA ALA A 758 9.74 31.24 35.19
C ALA A 758 8.57 31.66 34.29
N VAL A 759 8.25 32.95 34.19
CA VAL A 759 7.11 33.45 33.40
C VAL A 759 7.44 34.78 32.70
N ASP A 760 8.72 35.13 32.58
CA ASP A 760 9.15 36.41 32.03
C ASP A 760 9.27 36.40 30.49
N GLY A 761 9.07 35.24 29.87
CA GLY A 761 9.18 35.04 28.43
C GLY A 761 10.63 34.95 27.95
N ASN A 762 11.59 34.83 28.87
CA ASN A 762 13.01 34.75 28.54
C ASN A 762 13.56 33.36 28.90
N PRO A 763 13.75 32.47 27.91
CA PRO A 763 14.20 31.09 28.16
C PRO A 763 15.64 30.98 28.66
N LYS A 764 16.36 32.11 28.85
CA LYS A 764 17.69 32.14 29.49
C LYS A 764 17.61 32.36 31.00
N SER A 765 16.50 32.88 31.50
CA SER A 765 16.25 33.13 32.92
C SER A 765 15.59 31.88 33.54
N ARG A 766 15.68 31.70 34.86
CA ARG A 766 15.03 30.55 35.52
C ARG A 766 14.66 30.82 36.97
N TYR A 767 13.54 30.26 37.39
CA TYR A 767 13.30 29.91 38.78
C TYR A 767 14.13 28.68 39.15
N THR A 768 14.66 28.65 40.37
CA THR A 768 15.27 27.45 40.94
C THR A 768 15.06 27.40 42.44
N THR A 769 14.84 26.21 43.00
CA THR A 769 14.74 26.03 44.45
C THR A 769 16.04 26.37 45.18
N GLY A 770 17.19 26.29 44.49
CA GLY A 770 18.53 26.51 45.07
C GLY A 770 18.93 25.46 46.13
N ALA A 771 18.15 24.38 46.23
CA ALA A 771 18.35 23.26 47.14
C ALA A 771 17.90 21.97 46.44
N GLY A 772 18.45 20.83 46.87
CA GLY A 772 18.06 19.51 46.35
C GLY A 772 16.54 19.29 46.44
N GLN A 773 15.94 18.63 45.46
CA GLN A 773 14.48 18.43 45.45
C GLN A 773 14.06 17.54 46.62
N GLU A 774 13.11 18.02 47.42
CA GLU A 774 12.47 17.28 48.50
C GLU A 774 10.94 17.30 48.31
N PRO A 775 10.23 16.22 48.66
CA PRO A 775 8.77 16.19 48.56
C PRO A 775 8.12 17.33 49.34
N GLY A 776 7.16 18.01 48.73
CA GLY A 776 6.42 19.12 49.33
C GLY A 776 6.93 20.50 48.93
N MET A 777 8.01 20.60 48.15
CA MET A 777 8.36 21.85 47.47
C MET A 777 7.26 22.23 46.48
N TRP A 778 6.71 23.44 46.59
CA TRP A 778 5.62 23.90 45.71
C TRP A 778 5.87 25.28 45.12
N ILE A 779 5.25 25.51 43.95
CA ILE A 779 5.00 26.82 43.35
C ILE A 779 3.50 27.05 43.19
N GLN A 780 3.08 28.31 43.21
CA GLN A 780 1.69 28.71 43.13
C GLN A 780 1.52 29.96 42.30
N ILE A 781 0.45 29.95 41.48
CA ILE A 781 0.05 31.03 40.59
C ILE A 781 -1.37 31.43 40.96
N GLU A 782 -1.60 32.70 41.29
CA GLU A 782 -2.93 33.32 41.43
C GLU A 782 -3.24 34.10 40.15
N PHE A 783 -4.37 33.77 39.53
CA PHE A 783 -4.93 34.46 38.38
C PHE A 783 -5.78 35.67 38.82
N PRO A 784 -5.92 36.69 37.96
CA PRO A 784 -6.70 37.89 38.27
C PRO A 784 -8.20 37.61 38.47
N LYS A 785 -8.72 36.53 37.87
CA LYS A 785 -10.09 36.04 38.01
C LYS A 785 -10.07 34.50 38.06
N GLU A 786 -11.22 33.89 38.30
CA GLU A 786 -11.36 32.45 38.05
C GLU A 786 -11.16 32.18 36.55
N THR A 787 -10.32 31.19 36.25
CA THR A 787 -9.87 30.86 34.90
C THR A 787 -10.09 29.37 34.65
N GLU A 788 -10.50 29.03 33.44
CA GLU A 788 -10.58 27.64 33.01
C GLU A 788 -9.19 27.17 32.57
N LEU A 789 -8.81 25.98 33.01
CA LEU A 789 -7.44 25.47 32.93
C LEU A 789 -7.44 24.12 32.24
N ASP A 790 -6.58 24.02 31.24
CA ASP A 790 -6.50 22.87 30.35
C ASP A 790 -5.22 22.08 30.59
N ALA A 791 -4.08 22.75 30.55
CA ALA A 791 -2.78 22.09 30.71
C ALA A 791 -1.75 23.05 31.28
N ILE A 792 -0.67 22.46 31.81
CA ILE A 792 0.50 23.17 32.31
C ILE A 792 1.74 22.55 31.68
N VAL A 793 2.63 23.39 31.17
CA VAL A 793 3.95 23.00 30.65
C VAL A 793 5.00 23.63 31.53
N LEU A 794 5.91 22.80 32.05
CA LEU A 794 7.10 23.24 32.78
C LEU A 794 8.32 22.99 31.90
N ASP A 795 8.99 24.06 31.47
CA ASP A 795 10.20 23.99 30.68
C ASP A 795 11.44 24.09 31.58
N SER A 796 12.26 23.05 31.57
CA SER A 796 13.58 23.01 32.18
C SER A 796 14.69 22.67 31.17
N GLN A 797 14.51 22.88 29.87
CA GLN A 797 15.42 22.46 28.80
C GLN A 797 16.86 22.93 29.01
N ARG A 798 17.07 24.19 29.42
CA ARG A 798 18.41 24.74 29.70
C ARG A 798 18.99 24.34 31.06
N SER A 799 18.23 23.61 31.85
CA SER A 799 18.67 22.90 33.06
C SER A 799 18.18 21.47 33.00
N ALA A 800 18.64 20.74 31.97
CA ALA A 800 18.06 19.48 31.49
C ALA A 800 17.88 18.36 32.53
N ARG A 801 18.48 18.47 33.72
CA ARG A 801 18.36 17.50 34.82
C ARG A 801 17.49 17.97 35.98
N ASP A 802 17.04 19.22 35.98
CA ASP A 802 16.37 19.89 37.10
C ASP A 802 14.83 19.88 37.00
N PHE A 803 14.25 19.10 36.09
CA PHE A 803 12.81 18.87 36.03
C PHE A 803 12.28 18.18 37.32
N PRO A 804 10.99 18.34 37.68
CA PRO A 804 10.46 17.75 38.92
C PRO A 804 10.50 16.21 38.88
N ARG A 805 11.04 15.57 39.92
CA ARG A 805 11.08 14.09 40.03
C ARG A 805 9.73 13.43 40.27
N GLY A 806 8.81 14.18 40.85
CA GLY A 806 7.39 13.86 40.95
C GLY A 806 6.63 15.17 40.99
N TYR A 807 5.37 15.18 40.57
CA TYR A 807 4.51 16.35 40.69
C TYR A 807 3.08 15.98 41.03
N GLN A 808 2.38 16.92 41.64
CA GLN A 808 0.94 16.94 41.85
C GLN A 808 0.43 18.35 41.55
N VAL A 809 -0.71 18.46 40.88
CA VAL A 809 -1.37 19.74 40.59
C VAL A 809 -2.73 19.80 41.28
N GLN A 810 -2.99 20.93 41.93
CA GLN A 810 -4.25 21.24 42.61
C GLN A 810 -4.69 22.65 42.24
N VAL A 811 -6.00 22.90 42.31
CA VAL A 811 -6.59 24.23 42.11
C VAL A 811 -7.35 24.67 43.35
N SER A 812 -7.57 25.98 43.46
CA SER A 812 -8.38 26.58 44.52
C SER A 812 -9.09 27.83 44.02
N ALA A 813 -10.29 28.11 44.55
CA ALA A 813 -10.99 29.37 44.33
C ALA A 813 -10.48 30.50 45.25
N ASN A 814 -9.94 30.16 46.43
CA ASN A 814 -9.63 31.11 47.50
C ASN A 814 -8.18 31.03 48.03
N GLY A 815 -7.37 30.10 47.52
CA GLY A 815 -5.97 29.89 47.90
C GLY A 815 -5.77 29.18 49.25
N ARG A 816 -6.86 28.84 49.95
CA ARG A 816 -6.85 28.20 51.28
C ARG A 816 -7.37 26.76 51.23
N GLN A 817 -8.48 26.52 50.53
CA GLN A 817 -9.06 25.20 50.33
C GLN A 817 -8.70 24.68 48.94
N TRP A 818 -8.02 23.54 48.89
CA TRP A 818 -7.48 22.99 47.65
C TRP A 818 -8.29 21.77 47.20
N SER A 819 -8.42 21.61 45.89
CA SER A 819 -9.01 20.41 45.29
C SER A 819 -8.21 19.15 45.66
N GLN A 820 -8.78 17.97 45.43
CA GLN A 820 -7.98 16.76 45.27
C GLN A 820 -6.96 16.95 44.13
N ALA A 821 -5.95 16.07 44.07
CA ALA A 821 -5.00 16.05 42.96
C ALA A 821 -5.75 15.96 41.62
N LEU A 822 -5.66 17.00 40.79
CA LEU A 822 -6.25 16.96 39.44
C LEU A 822 -5.32 16.28 38.44
N ALA A 823 -4.01 16.37 38.68
CA ALA A 823 -3.00 15.62 37.95
C ALA A 823 -1.87 15.22 38.90
N SER A 824 -1.25 14.08 38.66
CA SER A 824 -0.04 13.63 39.37
C SER A 824 0.80 12.76 38.46
N GLY A 825 2.11 12.83 38.60
CA GLY A 825 3.02 12.08 37.73
C GLY A 825 4.49 12.24 38.09
N THR A 826 5.36 11.72 37.23
CA THR A 826 6.82 11.88 37.33
C THR A 826 7.33 12.66 36.13
N GLY A 827 8.16 13.68 36.37
CA GLY A 827 8.90 14.32 35.28
C GLY A 827 9.97 13.36 34.77
N LYS A 828 10.02 13.19 33.45
CA LYS A 828 10.99 12.29 32.78
C LYS A 828 11.94 13.03 31.85
N ASN A 829 11.49 14.16 31.31
CA ASN A 829 12.19 14.95 30.32
C ASN A 829 12.26 16.41 30.79
N PRO A 830 13.17 17.22 30.22
CA PRO A 830 13.27 18.63 30.55
C PRO A 830 12.00 19.44 30.27
N ILE A 831 11.14 19.01 29.35
CA ILE A 831 9.77 19.55 29.23
C ILE A 831 8.82 18.60 29.95
N THR A 832 8.10 19.10 30.95
CA THR A 832 7.06 18.35 31.66
C THR A 832 5.68 18.88 31.26
N ASN A 833 4.95 18.10 30.48
CA ASN A 833 3.56 18.39 30.09
C ASN A 833 2.60 17.77 31.11
N ILE A 834 1.65 18.57 31.61
CA ILE A 834 0.66 18.17 32.61
C ILE A 834 -0.73 18.50 32.08
N SER A 835 -1.48 17.50 31.66
CA SER A 835 -2.89 17.64 31.27
C SER A 835 -3.79 17.70 32.50
N LEU A 836 -4.75 18.62 32.52
CA LEU A 836 -5.80 18.71 33.54
C LEU A 836 -7.13 18.13 33.02
N PRO A 837 -8.03 17.66 33.90
CA PRO A 837 -9.38 17.25 33.51
C PRO A 837 -10.15 18.40 32.83
N ALA A 838 -10.98 18.09 31.84
CA ALA A 838 -11.81 19.08 31.15
C ALA A 838 -12.74 19.81 32.13
N GLY A 839 -12.95 21.11 31.91
CA GLY A 839 -13.78 21.97 32.78
C GLY A 839 -13.12 22.32 34.12
N THR A 840 -11.82 22.07 34.29
CA THR A 840 -11.08 22.47 35.49
C THR A 840 -11.10 23.99 35.60
N LYS A 841 -11.64 24.52 36.71
CA LYS A 841 -11.65 25.95 37.00
C LYS A 841 -10.93 26.24 38.30
N GLY A 842 -10.18 27.32 38.32
CA GLY A 842 -9.48 27.77 39.51
C GLY A 842 -9.02 29.21 39.40
N ARG A 843 -9.00 29.90 40.53
CA ARG A 843 -8.31 31.19 40.66
C ARG A 843 -6.86 31.00 41.06
N PHE A 844 -6.53 29.90 41.72
CA PHE A 844 -5.19 29.53 42.14
C PHE A 844 -4.84 28.15 41.59
N VAL A 845 -3.61 28.00 41.11
CA VAL A 845 -2.99 26.71 40.76
C VAL A 845 -1.78 26.52 41.65
N ARG A 846 -1.65 25.33 42.24
CA ARG A 846 -0.45 24.91 42.96
C ARG A 846 0.11 23.65 42.32
N ILE A 847 1.41 23.70 42.05
CA ILE A 847 2.20 22.58 41.56
C ILE A 847 3.16 22.21 42.68
N THR A 848 2.99 21.01 43.21
CA THR A 848 3.82 20.47 44.29
C THR A 848 4.72 19.41 43.69
N GLN A 849 6.03 19.59 43.79
CA GLN A 849 7.00 18.55 43.49
C GLN A 849 6.93 17.50 44.62
N THR A 850 6.88 16.22 44.25
CA THR A 850 6.66 15.08 45.19
C THR A 850 7.81 14.08 45.25
N GLY A 851 8.85 14.25 44.43
CA GLY A 851 9.99 13.33 44.37
C GLY A 851 11.20 13.81 45.19
N LYS A 852 12.17 12.92 45.41
CA LYS A 852 13.39 13.25 46.15
C LYS A 852 14.62 13.04 45.29
N ILE A 853 15.52 14.03 45.22
CA ILE A 853 16.86 13.84 44.63
C ILE A 853 17.89 14.80 45.22
N LYS A 854 19.01 14.24 45.67
CA LYS A 854 20.15 15.00 46.18
C LYS A 854 20.94 15.60 45.01
N ASN A 855 21.47 16.82 45.20
CA ASN A 855 22.36 17.53 44.26
C ASN A 855 21.75 17.99 42.92
N LEU A 856 20.43 17.87 42.73
CA LEU A 856 19.73 18.47 41.59
C LEU A 856 18.62 19.36 42.12
N PHE A 857 18.51 20.55 41.55
CA PHE A 857 17.50 21.51 41.96
C PHE A 857 16.19 21.25 41.21
N TRP A 858 15.11 21.89 41.64
CA TRP A 858 13.92 22.01 40.81
C TRP A 858 13.98 23.38 40.13
N SER A 859 14.22 23.38 38.82
CA SER A 859 14.44 24.59 38.03
C SER A 859 13.44 24.67 36.88
N ILE A 860 12.91 25.86 36.63
CA ILE A 860 11.92 26.13 35.59
C ILE A 860 12.31 27.42 34.87
N HIS A 861 12.56 27.32 33.56
CA HIS A 861 12.85 28.45 32.67
C HIS A 861 11.57 29.11 32.20
N GLU A 862 10.56 28.32 31.80
CA GLU A 862 9.24 28.86 31.46
C GLU A 862 8.10 27.96 31.97
N ILE A 863 7.01 28.60 32.38
CA ILE A 863 5.72 27.98 32.68
C ILE A 863 4.72 28.49 31.65
N GLU A 864 4.10 27.57 30.94
CA GLU A 864 2.93 27.86 30.13
C GLU A 864 1.70 27.20 30.73
N ILE A 865 0.60 27.94 30.81
CA ILE A 865 -0.69 27.44 31.24
C ILE A 865 -1.66 27.67 30.10
N TYR A 866 -2.39 26.64 29.71
CA TYR A 866 -3.36 26.65 28.62
C TYR A 866 -4.76 26.69 29.22
N GLY A 867 -5.68 27.37 28.54
CA GLY A 867 -7.07 27.52 28.98
C GLY A 867 -7.76 28.77 28.42
N ASN A 868 -8.93 29.12 28.97
CA ASN A 868 -9.80 30.21 28.50
C ASN A 868 -10.22 31.20 29.61
#